data_AF-A0A1F5AWN6-F1
#
_entry.id   AF-A0A1F5AWN6-F1
#
_cell.length_a   1.000
_cell.length_b   1.000
_cell.length_c   1.000
_cell.angle_alpha   90.00
_cell.angle_beta   90.00
_cell.angle_gamma   90.00
#
_symmetry.space_group_name_H-M   'P 1'
#
loop_
_entity.id
_entity.type
_entity.pdbx_description
1 polymer ?
#
loop_
_entity_poly.entity_id
_entity_poly.type
_entity_poly.pdbx_seq_one_letter_code
_entity_poly.pdbx_strand_id
1 'polypeptide(L)'
;MAVLAAACSPGRDECGAAGKAGDHLASIKAEVREIRAHAGETAEVALRIKNEGLTEWRSSGPNPVFVSFHLLDAGQRVLRFDNPRTPLPGVIRPGEAAEVSVRLKAPLAAGDYRLEFDLLREGLFWFKDKGGATTDVALIDRERAWPEDEIQPGLGYGRYTNFRSAVAELDSLRKLIRVTLHHDEVEFSGKTGTVDGFAAGAGYPQIWLRDAATIIPASRYYYPEGFLSSWLEEHLAFQKDDGALEDWVDPRGRTDKNTVETDQETSAVQAAFQIFTLKGDRGRDWLLKPVAGEPVIDRLERALRFPLAHRFSPKHGLVTGAHTADWGDVDSEDANQRAIYVDEKTRWTADIYDQSMAFEACREMAGMLLALGRQAGADSWQKAADGLRAGTNRLLWQPDKGFYRVHIHLDGGRHDFDEDDMFAMGGNSLAIGSGLADRAQSERIIAEALARQIRFGVSTLSGSLLPPYPSGFFKHPQMDEPYEYQNGGQWDWFGGRLILAMFENGFSRDAFDKLIEIIKKDLANEGLYEWDTREGSGRGSDYYGGSAGSLARALYEGYFGIRLTGTGFDLAPKLGEQPALVHVYLPAADLFAAYDYQPDPEAKKIMFKFNSNDARPGAIKILIPWGLFGLTGGIEDRAKLEVLRDGSKIPFQWSRIRQDDFIALRTDFQNHQLEIINRNPEKKPL
;
A
#
# COMPACT_ATOMS: atom_id res chain seq x y z
N MET A 1 -11.99 23.03 -26.50
CA MET A 1 -12.85 23.03 -27.71
C MET A 1 -12.32 22.01 -28.71
N ALA A 2 -13.23 21.36 -29.44
CA ALA A 2 -13.06 20.20 -30.32
C ALA A 2 -13.06 18.83 -29.60
N VAL A 3 -14.28 18.32 -29.43
CA VAL A 3 -14.63 16.94 -29.06
C VAL A 3 -14.44 16.05 -30.29
N LEU A 4 -13.76 14.92 -30.15
CA LEU A 4 -13.70 13.89 -31.19
C LEU A 4 -15.05 13.15 -31.25
N ALA A 5 -15.73 13.27 -32.39
CA ALA A 5 -16.87 12.44 -32.74
C ALA A 5 -16.38 11.12 -33.36
N ALA A 6 -16.76 9.99 -32.76
CA ALA A 6 -16.54 8.68 -33.36
C ALA A 6 -17.59 8.42 -34.45
N ALA A 7 -17.13 7.95 -35.61
CA ALA A 7 -17.96 7.66 -36.79
C ALA A 7 -18.70 6.32 -36.64
N CYS A 8 -20.02 6.32 -36.87
CA CYS A 8 -20.83 5.11 -37.01
C CYS A 8 -20.66 4.47 -38.40
N SER A 9 -20.43 3.15 -38.43
CA SER A 9 -20.62 2.31 -39.62
C SER A 9 -22.11 1.94 -39.77
N PRO A 10 -22.68 1.92 -40.99
CA PRO A 10 -24.09 1.59 -41.20
C PRO A 10 -24.26 0.07 -41.38
N GLY A 11 -25.16 -0.54 -40.61
CA GLY A 11 -25.67 -1.88 -40.89
C GLY A 11 -25.71 -2.80 -39.68
N ARG A 12 -26.77 -2.64 -38.87
CA ARG A 12 -27.51 -3.69 -38.15
C ARG A 12 -28.71 -3.04 -37.47
N ASP A 13 -29.89 -3.34 -37.99
CA ASP A 13 -31.18 -2.94 -37.43
C ASP A 13 -31.45 -3.70 -36.12
N GLU A 14 -30.97 -3.15 -35.00
CA GLU A 14 -31.57 -3.38 -33.68
C GLU A 14 -31.69 -2.03 -32.97
N CYS A 15 -32.63 -1.22 -33.47
CA CYS A 15 -33.08 -0.02 -32.77
C CYS A 15 -33.91 -0.47 -31.56
N GLY A 16 -33.26 -0.63 -30.41
CA GLY A 16 -33.91 -0.86 -29.13
C GLY A 16 -34.96 0.21 -28.87
N ALA A 17 -36.15 -0.21 -28.44
CA ALA A 17 -37.28 0.66 -28.19
C ALA A 17 -36.89 1.80 -27.23
N ALA A 18 -36.79 3.03 -27.77
CA ALA A 18 -36.74 4.23 -26.96
C ALA A 18 -38.06 4.33 -26.19
N GLY A 19 -38.01 4.13 -24.86
CA GLY A 19 -39.18 4.24 -23.98
C GLY A 19 -39.93 5.55 -24.18
N LYS A 20 -41.26 5.51 -24.10
CA LYS A 20 -42.09 6.70 -24.33
C LYS A 20 -41.93 7.69 -23.18
N ALA A 21 -42.08 8.98 -23.47
CA ALA A 21 -42.15 10.01 -22.44
C ALA A 21 -43.25 9.64 -21.42
N GLY A 22 -42.87 9.44 -20.15
CA GLY A 22 -43.75 8.99 -19.07
C GLY A 22 -43.42 7.64 -18.44
N ASP A 23 -42.65 6.76 -19.12
CA ASP A 23 -42.37 5.41 -18.61
C ASP A 23 -41.42 5.39 -17.40
N HIS A 24 -40.59 6.44 -17.25
CA HIS A 24 -39.49 6.52 -16.29
C HIS A 24 -39.54 7.80 -15.43
N LEU A 25 -40.75 8.20 -15.01
CA LEU A 25 -40.90 9.30 -14.07
C LEU A 25 -40.57 8.85 -12.65
N ALA A 26 -39.88 9.71 -11.91
CA ALA A 26 -39.51 9.48 -10.53
C ALA A 26 -39.58 10.77 -9.73
N SER A 27 -39.89 10.64 -8.45
CA SER A 27 -39.63 11.68 -7.47
C SER A 27 -38.65 11.20 -6.41
N ILE A 28 -37.68 12.05 -6.08
CA ILE A 28 -36.64 11.81 -5.08
C ILE A 28 -36.77 12.91 -4.03
N LYS A 29 -36.75 12.54 -2.75
CA LYS A 29 -36.73 13.48 -1.64
C LYS A 29 -35.65 13.07 -0.65
N ALA A 30 -34.68 13.96 -0.42
CA ALA A 30 -33.74 13.78 0.67
C ALA A 30 -34.40 14.12 2.02
N GLU A 31 -34.09 13.37 3.06
CA GLU A 31 -34.53 13.69 4.42
C GLU A 31 -33.85 14.94 4.98
N VAL A 32 -32.66 15.26 4.45
CA VAL A 32 -31.85 16.43 4.82
C VAL A 32 -31.66 17.35 3.62
N ARG A 33 -31.44 18.65 3.90
CA ARG A 33 -31.07 19.65 2.87
C ARG A 33 -29.59 20.00 2.86
N GLU A 34 -28.89 19.65 3.93
CA GLU A 34 -27.49 19.96 4.17
C GLU A 34 -26.84 18.82 4.93
N ILE A 35 -25.61 18.49 4.56
CA ILE A 35 -24.71 17.56 5.26
C ILE A 35 -23.41 18.31 5.53
N ARG A 36 -22.86 18.10 6.73
CA ARG A 36 -21.55 18.60 7.12
C ARG A 36 -20.64 17.40 7.28
N ALA A 37 -19.51 17.44 6.60
CA ALA A 37 -18.49 16.40 6.65
C ALA A 37 -17.10 17.06 6.69
N HIS A 38 -16.10 16.29 7.06
CA HIS A 38 -14.71 16.67 6.89
C HIS A 38 -14.14 16.09 5.60
N ALA A 39 -13.07 16.70 5.09
CA ALA A 39 -12.48 16.31 3.81
C ALA A 39 -12.08 14.83 3.82
N GLY A 40 -12.56 14.09 2.82
CA GLY A 40 -12.37 12.64 2.72
C GLY A 40 -13.15 11.82 3.76
N GLU A 41 -14.15 12.36 4.46
CA GLU A 41 -15.05 11.59 5.33
C GLU A 41 -16.20 10.97 4.53
N THR A 42 -16.66 9.79 4.98
CA THR A 42 -17.84 9.15 4.42
C THR A 42 -19.10 9.65 5.11
N ALA A 43 -20.11 10.04 4.35
CA ALA A 43 -21.43 10.43 4.82
C ALA A 43 -22.53 9.55 4.20
N GLU A 44 -23.67 9.44 4.89
CA GLU A 44 -24.86 8.77 4.39
C GLU A 44 -26.03 9.76 4.21
N VAL A 45 -26.77 9.61 3.12
CA VAL A 45 -27.98 10.39 2.84
C VAL A 45 -29.17 9.46 2.67
N ALA A 46 -30.14 9.56 3.58
CA ALA A 46 -31.41 8.90 3.41
C ALA A 46 -32.26 9.62 2.37
N LEU A 47 -32.67 8.88 1.35
CA LEU A 47 -33.51 9.33 0.25
C LEU A 47 -34.79 8.50 0.19
N ARG A 48 -35.92 9.19 0.13
CA ARG A 48 -37.20 8.61 -0.25
C ARG A 48 -37.39 8.73 -1.76
N ILE A 49 -37.36 7.61 -2.45
CA ILE A 49 -37.61 7.54 -3.89
C ILE A 49 -39.00 6.97 -4.16
N LYS A 50 -39.67 7.45 -5.21
CA LYS A 50 -40.98 6.95 -5.64
C LYS A 50 -41.03 6.76 -7.14
N ASN A 51 -41.55 5.60 -7.54
CA ASN A 51 -41.80 5.29 -8.94
C ASN A 51 -43.11 5.91 -9.41
N GLU A 52 -43.01 6.93 -10.27
CA GLU A 52 -44.14 7.63 -10.87
C GLU A 52 -44.33 7.25 -12.35
N GLY A 53 -43.46 6.39 -12.86
CA GLY A 53 -43.51 5.85 -14.20
C GLY A 53 -44.39 4.61 -14.31
N LEU A 54 -44.26 3.92 -15.44
CA LEU A 54 -45.08 2.77 -15.80
C LEU A 54 -44.31 1.44 -15.74
N THR A 55 -42.99 1.48 -15.62
CA THR A 55 -42.14 0.29 -15.53
C THR A 55 -41.61 0.09 -14.12
N GLU A 56 -41.57 -1.16 -13.64
CA GLU A 56 -40.91 -1.49 -12.38
C GLU A 56 -39.38 -1.29 -12.44
N TRP A 57 -38.80 -0.98 -11.30
CA TRP A 57 -37.35 -0.79 -11.14
C TRP A 57 -36.74 -1.99 -10.41
N ARG A 58 -35.59 -2.45 -10.91
CA ARG A 58 -34.83 -3.56 -10.33
C ARG A 58 -33.35 -3.22 -10.39
N SER A 59 -32.62 -3.51 -9.32
CA SER A 59 -31.15 -3.41 -9.27
C SER A 59 -30.45 -4.64 -9.88
N SER A 60 -31.16 -5.45 -10.66
CA SER A 60 -30.67 -6.70 -11.23
C SER A 60 -31.23 -6.93 -12.63
N GLY A 61 -30.56 -7.81 -13.39
CA GLY A 61 -30.90 -8.09 -14.79
C GLY A 61 -30.27 -7.09 -15.77
N PRO A 62 -30.66 -7.11 -17.05
CA PRO A 62 -30.14 -6.17 -18.05
C PRO A 62 -30.59 -4.75 -17.74
N ASN A 63 -29.66 -3.79 -17.80
CA ASN A 63 -29.89 -2.37 -17.53
C ASN A 63 -30.58 -2.12 -16.17
N PRO A 64 -29.93 -2.50 -15.06
CA PRO A 64 -30.45 -2.29 -13.71
C PRO A 64 -30.67 -0.80 -13.42
N VAL A 65 -31.57 -0.52 -12.47
CA VAL A 65 -31.83 0.83 -11.96
C VAL A 65 -31.09 1.03 -10.64
N PHE A 66 -30.37 2.14 -10.54
CA PHE A 66 -29.60 2.53 -9.35
C PHE A 66 -29.93 3.97 -8.96
N VAL A 67 -29.63 4.33 -7.70
CA VAL A 67 -29.51 5.72 -7.27
C VAL A 67 -28.04 6.12 -7.30
N SER A 68 -27.74 7.32 -7.79
CA SER A 68 -26.42 7.92 -7.71
C SER A 68 -26.55 9.45 -7.62
N PHE A 69 -25.43 10.17 -7.73
CA PHE A 69 -25.41 11.62 -7.64
C PHE A 69 -24.37 12.23 -8.57
N HIS A 70 -24.57 13.50 -8.91
CA HIS A 70 -23.55 14.36 -9.49
C HIS A 70 -22.99 15.27 -8.41
N LEU A 71 -21.67 15.46 -8.37
CA LEU A 71 -21.02 16.43 -7.49
C LEU A 71 -20.85 17.73 -8.25
N LEU A 72 -21.34 18.83 -7.67
CA LEU A 72 -21.25 20.18 -8.22
C LEU A 72 -20.53 21.11 -7.23
N ASP A 73 -19.87 22.14 -7.78
CA ASP A 73 -19.38 23.25 -6.96
C ASP A 73 -20.51 24.20 -6.53
N ALA A 74 -20.17 25.18 -5.68
CA ALA A 74 -21.11 26.21 -5.23
C ALA A 74 -21.77 27.01 -6.38
N GLY A 75 -21.15 27.06 -7.56
CA GLY A 75 -21.64 27.70 -8.77
C GLY A 75 -22.49 26.79 -9.68
N GLN A 76 -22.87 25.60 -9.22
CA GLN A 76 -23.60 24.57 -10.00
C GLN A 76 -22.85 24.04 -11.22
N ARG A 77 -21.52 24.17 -11.27
CA ARG A 77 -20.73 23.48 -12.28
C ARG A 77 -20.47 22.05 -11.80
N VAL A 78 -20.74 21.07 -12.66
CA VAL A 78 -20.45 19.67 -12.40
C VAL A 78 -18.93 19.47 -12.27
N LEU A 79 -18.49 19.02 -11.11
CA LEU A 79 -17.11 18.61 -10.83
C LEU A 79 -16.92 17.13 -11.14
N ARG A 80 -17.88 16.29 -10.74
CA ARG A 80 -17.91 14.87 -11.05
C ARG A 80 -19.30 14.45 -11.46
N PHE A 81 -19.41 14.00 -12.70
CA PHE A 81 -20.69 13.58 -13.26
C PHE A 81 -21.06 12.15 -12.84
N ASP A 82 -20.10 11.28 -12.59
CA ASP A 82 -20.40 9.87 -12.35
C ASP A 82 -19.83 9.40 -11.01
N ASN A 83 -20.68 8.80 -10.16
CA ASN A 83 -20.38 8.45 -8.76
C ASN A 83 -20.90 7.04 -8.42
N PRO A 84 -20.48 6.43 -7.30
CA PRO A 84 -20.90 5.06 -6.94
C PRO A 84 -22.42 4.83 -7.04
N ARG A 85 -22.78 3.60 -7.43
CA ARG A 85 -24.17 3.17 -7.68
C ARG A 85 -24.71 2.58 -6.38
N THR A 86 -25.85 3.08 -5.93
CA THR A 86 -26.55 2.52 -4.77
C THR A 86 -27.70 1.64 -5.25
N PRO A 87 -27.69 0.32 -4.94
CA PRO A 87 -28.78 -0.57 -5.28
C PRO A 87 -30.05 -0.22 -4.49
N LEU A 88 -31.19 -0.36 -5.16
CA LEU A 88 -32.51 -0.28 -4.54
C LEU A 88 -32.69 -1.44 -3.53
N PRO A 89 -33.42 -1.23 -2.41
CA PRO A 89 -33.66 -2.24 -1.37
C PRO A 89 -34.56 -3.40 -1.84
N GLY A 90 -35.13 -3.30 -3.03
CA GLY A 90 -35.99 -4.31 -3.63
C GLY A 90 -36.55 -3.84 -4.98
N VAL A 91 -37.48 -4.61 -5.53
CA VAL A 91 -38.24 -4.20 -6.72
C VAL A 91 -39.18 -3.07 -6.34
N ILE A 92 -39.17 -1.97 -7.08
CA ILE A 92 -40.06 -0.82 -6.87
C ILE A 92 -41.03 -0.73 -8.04
N ARG A 93 -42.29 -1.10 -7.82
CA ARG A 93 -43.34 -1.08 -8.85
C ARG A 93 -43.91 0.32 -9.07
N PRO A 94 -44.58 0.57 -10.20
CA PRO A 94 -45.32 1.82 -10.42
C PRO A 94 -46.21 2.20 -9.22
N GLY A 95 -46.04 3.42 -8.72
CA GLY A 95 -46.74 3.97 -7.56
C GLY A 95 -46.10 3.68 -6.19
N GLU A 96 -45.19 2.72 -6.09
CA GLU A 96 -44.49 2.37 -4.84
C GLU A 96 -43.35 3.35 -4.52
N ALA A 97 -42.98 3.42 -3.24
CA ALA A 97 -41.87 4.22 -2.75
C ALA A 97 -40.97 3.36 -1.84
N ALA A 98 -39.69 3.71 -1.77
CA ALA A 98 -38.71 3.06 -0.91
C ALA A 98 -37.76 4.09 -0.29
N GLU A 99 -37.20 3.74 0.86
CA GLU A 99 -36.09 4.47 1.48
C GLU A 99 -34.76 3.85 1.05
N VAL A 100 -33.80 4.68 0.67
CA VAL A 100 -32.47 4.29 0.21
C VAL A 100 -31.44 5.12 0.95
N SER A 101 -30.46 4.49 1.61
CA SER A 101 -29.30 5.20 2.18
C SER A 101 -28.19 5.23 1.14
N VAL A 102 -27.86 6.42 0.64
CA VAL A 102 -26.77 6.62 -0.32
C VAL A 102 -25.51 7.01 0.43
N ARG A 103 -24.45 6.21 0.28
CA ARG A 103 -23.11 6.52 0.81
C ARG A 103 -22.36 7.41 -0.16
N LEU A 104 -21.66 8.41 0.37
CA LEU A 104 -20.78 9.28 -0.40
C LEU A 104 -19.52 9.64 0.37
N LYS A 105 -18.46 9.90 -0.36
CA LYS A 105 -17.20 10.43 0.15
C LYS A 105 -17.13 11.93 -0.09
N ALA A 106 -16.84 12.70 0.96
CA ALA A 106 -16.56 14.12 0.83
C ALA A 106 -15.27 14.33 0.02
N PRO A 107 -15.19 15.37 -0.85
CA PRO A 107 -13.96 15.69 -1.57
C PRO A 107 -12.75 15.87 -0.64
N LEU A 108 -11.53 15.74 -1.18
CA LEU A 108 -10.31 15.99 -0.39
C LEU A 108 -10.00 17.48 -0.20
N ALA A 109 -10.56 18.32 -1.07
CA ALA A 109 -10.49 19.76 -0.95
C ALA A 109 -11.71 20.24 -0.18
N ALA A 110 -11.50 20.96 0.93
CA ALA A 110 -12.60 21.54 1.68
C ALA A 110 -13.31 22.62 0.85
N GLY A 111 -14.62 22.72 1.00
CA GLY A 111 -15.43 23.65 0.24
C GLY A 111 -16.93 23.43 0.42
N ASP A 112 -17.71 24.34 -0.16
CA ASP A 112 -19.16 24.19 -0.21
C ASP A 112 -19.55 23.58 -1.57
N TYR A 113 -20.17 22.41 -1.52
CA TYR A 113 -20.54 21.58 -2.66
C TYR A 113 -22.05 21.34 -2.71
N ARG A 114 -22.51 20.80 -3.84
CA ARG A 114 -23.88 20.30 -4.01
C ARG A 114 -23.87 18.88 -4.56
N LEU A 115 -24.76 18.06 -4.06
CA LEU A 115 -25.02 16.70 -4.50
C LEU A 115 -26.38 16.68 -5.20
N GLU A 116 -26.38 16.54 -6.53
CA GLU A 116 -27.62 16.35 -7.30
C GLU A 116 -27.89 14.84 -7.39
N PHE A 117 -28.81 14.32 -6.58
CA PHE A 117 -29.19 12.90 -6.61
C PHE A 117 -30.18 12.64 -7.75
N ASP A 118 -29.91 11.57 -8.51
CA ASP A 118 -30.75 11.09 -9.60
C ASP A 118 -30.78 9.55 -9.65
N LEU A 119 -31.81 9.01 -10.30
CA LEU A 119 -31.88 7.61 -10.68
C LEU A 119 -31.25 7.43 -12.06
N LEU A 120 -30.60 6.29 -12.29
CA LEU A 120 -30.14 5.91 -13.62
C LEU A 120 -30.61 4.51 -13.99
N ARG A 121 -30.83 4.30 -15.28
CA ARG A 121 -30.91 2.96 -15.87
C ARG A 121 -29.60 2.68 -16.57
N GLU A 122 -28.81 1.78 -15.99
CA GLU A 122 -27.42 1.53 -16.34
C GLU A 122 -27.26 1.25 -17.84
N GLY A 123 -26.28 1.92 -18.46
CA GLY A 123 -25.99 1.81 -19.89
C GLY A 123 -26.99 2.48 -20.85
N LEU A 124 -28.06 3.11 -20.34
CA LEU A 124 -29.08 3.76 -21.18
C LEU A 124 -29.21 5.27 -20.93
N PHE A 125 -29.62 5.69 -19.74
CA PHE A 125 -29.88 7.12 -19.43
C PHE A 125 -30.03 7.39 -17.93
N TRP A 126 -29.89 8.65 -17.56
CA TRP A 126 -30.32 9.19 -16.26
C TRP A 126 -31.80 9.59 -16.32
N PHE A 127 -32.53 9.46 -15.23
CA PHE A 127 -33.97 9.72 -15.22
C PHE A 127 -34.28 11.19 -15.50
N LYS A 128 -33.40 12.12 -15.11
CA LYS A 128 -33.53 13.54 -15.48
C LYS A 128 -33.55 13.77 -16.99
N ASP A 129 -32.82 12.96 -17.78
CA ASP A 129 -32.81 13.04 -19.25
C ASP A 129 -34.17 12.65 -19.87
N LYS A 130 -35.03 11.99 -19.08
CA LYS A 130 -36.40 11.59 -19.44
C LYS A 130 -37.48 12.40 -18.69
N GLY A 131 -37.10 13.47 -18.00
CA GLY A 131 -38.00 14.36 -17.26
C GLY A 131 -38.30 13.93 -15.83
N GLY A 132 -37.55 12.98 -15.26
CA GLY A 132 -37.56 12.67 -13.83
C GLY A 132 -37.00 13.82 -12.98
N ALA A 133 -37.46 13.94 -11.73
CA ALA A 133 -37.00 14.98 -10.82
C ALA A 133 -35.76 14.52 -10.03
N THR A 134 -34.74 15.38 -9.98
CA THR A 134 -33.58 15.23 -9.10
C THR A 134 -33.83 15.91 -7.74
N THR A 135 -32.98 15.64 -6.75
CA THR A 135 -32.96 16.40 -5.49
C THR A 135 -31.55 16.85 -5.16
N ASP A 136 -31.41 18.10 -4.74
CA ASP A 136 -30.14 18.66 -4.30
C ASP A 136 -29.97 18.56 -2.78
N VAL A 137 -28.78 18.20 -2.34
CA VAL A 137 -28.33 18.32 -0.95
C VAL A 137 -27.05 19.13 -0.91
N ALA A 138 -26.97 20.14 -0.05
CA ALA A 138 -25.73 20.88 0.17
C ALA A 138 -24.74 20.00 0.94
N LEU A 139 -23.50 19.92 0.47
CA LEU A 139 -22.41 19.28 1.19
C LEU A 139 -21.43 20.37 1.62
N ILE A 140 -21.43 20.67 2.91
CA ILE A 140 -20.47 21.58 3.51
C ILE A 140 -19.29 20.74 3.98
N ASP A 141 -18.24 20.76 3.18
CA ASP A 141 -17.00 20.09 3.49
C ASP A 141 -16.06 21.05 4.24
N ARG A 142 -15.50 20.57 5.33
CA ARG A 142 -14.55 21.32 6.16
C ARG A 142 -13.22 20.62 6.16
N GLU A 143 -12.17 21.41 6.30
CA GLU A 143 -10.83 20.85 6.40
C GLU A 143 -10.78 19.88 7.57
N ARG A 144 -10.21 18.70 7.33
CA ARG A 144 -9.85 17.77 8.38
C ARG A 144 -8.51 18.20 8.94
N ALA A 145 -8.56 19.05 9.95
CA ALA A 145 -7.38 19.53 10.64
C ALA A 145 -6.97 18.50 11.70
N TRP A 146 -5.69 18.13 11.69
CA TRP A 146 -5.12 17.39 12.79
C TRP A 146 -4.28 18.33 13.66
N PRO A 147 -4.24 18.12 15.00
CA PRO A 147 -3.46 18.99 15.88
C PRO A 147 -1.99 19.16 15.46
N GLU A 148 -1.41 18.14 14.83
CA GLU A 148 -0.02 18.15 14.37
C GLU A 148 0.22 19.03 13.14
N ASP A 149 -0.81 19.36 12.36
CA ASP A 149 -0.68 20.17 11.14
C ASP A 149 -0.41 21.65 11.47
N GLU A 150 -0.82 22.12 12.66
CA GLU A 150 -0.50 23.46 13.16
C GLU A 150 0.94 23.57 13.66
N ILE A 151 1.62 22.44 13.90
CA ILE A 151 2.95 22.40 14.45
C ILE A 151 3.97 22.47 13.32
N GLN A 152 4.76 23.55 13.29
CA GLN A 152 5.90 23.63 12.40
C GLN A 152 6.96 22.59 12.80
N PRO A 153 7.44 21.74 11.86
CA PRO A 153 8.44 20.74 12.20
C PRO A 153 9.73 21.42 12.67
N GLY A 154 10.39 20.80 13.64
CA GLY A 154 11.64 21.29 14.21
C GLY A 154 12.53 20.15 14.72
N LEU A 155 13.73 20.52 15.16
CA LEU A 155 14.74 19.56 15.64
C LEU A 155 14.58 19.19 17.13
N GLY A 156 13.76 19.93 17.89
CA GLY A 156 13.48 19.63 19.29
C GLY A 156 12.51 18.46 19.44
N TYR A 157 12.51 17.79 20.60
CA TYR A 157 11.55 16.74 20.91
C TYR A 157 10.11 17.23 20.72
N GLY A 158 9.31 16.42 20.03
CA GLY A 158 7.91 16.68 19.73
C GLY A 158 7.14 15.37 19.59
N ARG A 159 5.86 15.38 19.97
CA ARG A 159 4.96 14.21 19.86
C ARG A 159 4.11 14.31 18.61
N TYR A 160 4.76 14.45 17.47
CA TYR A 160 4.09 14.63 16.18
C TYR A 160 4.97 14.11 15.05
N THR A 161 4.34 13.68 13.95
CA THR A 161 5.06 13.37 12.70
C THR A 161 4.66 14.40 11.65
N ASN A 162 5.61 15.22 11.22
CA ASN A 162 5.39 16.28 10.24
C ASN A 162 6.69 16.57 9.47
N PHE A 163 6.56 17.14 8.28
CA PHE A 163 7.69 17.60 7.48
C PHE A 163 7.33 18.85 6.69
N ARG A 164 8.36 19.58 6.26
CA ARG A 164 8.28 20.65 5.28
C ARG A 164 9.16 20.28 4.10
N SER A 165 8.56 20.22 2.91
CA SER A 165 9.25 19.93 1.66
C SER A 165 8.89 20.98 0.60
N ALA A 166 9.73 21.14 -0.42
CA ALA A 166 9.41 21.92 -1.61
C ALA A 166 8.42 21.18 -2.56
N VAL A 167 8.15 19.91 -2.30
CA VAL A 167 7.33 19.03 -3.15
C VAL A 167 5.94 18.85 -2.54
N ALA A 168 4.96 19.60 -3.06
CA ALA A 168 3.60 19.67 -2.50
C ALA A 168 2.85 18.32 -2.56
N GLU A 169 3.18 17.47 -3.53
CA GLU A 169 2.61 16.13 -3.65
C GLU A 169 2.88 15.27 -2.39
N LEU A 170 4.00 15.47 -1.70
CA LEU A 170 4.34 14.67 -0.51
C LEU A 170 3.40 14.99 0.66
N ASP A 171 3.07 16.26 0.87
CA ASP A 171 2.08 16.66 1.89
C ASP A 171 0.70 16.09 1.57
N SER A 172 0.35 16.05 0.28
CA SER A 172 -0.90 15.47 -0.19
C SER A 172 -0.96 13.96 0.05
N LEU A 173 0.14 13.23 -0.19
CA LEU A 173 0.25 11.81 0.15
C LEU A 173 0.13 11.58 1.66
N ARG A 174 0.81 12.38 2.49
CA ARG A 174 0.67 12.29 3.95
C ARG A 174 -0.79 12.48 4.38
N LYS A 175 -1.49 13.45 3.79
CA LYS A 175 -2.91 13.68 4.06
C LYS A 175 -3.75 12.46 3.69
N LEU A 176 -3.55 11.89 2.50
CA LEU A 176 -4.23 10.67 2.07
C LEU A 176 -4.02 9.51 3.06
N ILE A 177 -2.77 9.24 3.44
CA ILE A 177 -2.43 8.18 4.41
C ILE A 177 -3.20 8.38 5.72
N ARG A 178 -3.23 9.59 6.27
CA ARG A 178 -3.90 9.88 7.56
C ARG A 178 -5.42 9.77 7.46
N VAL A 179 -6.00 10.22 6.34
CA VAL A 179 -7.43 10.09 6.08
C VAL A 179 -7.84 8.62 5.95
N THR A 180 -7.04 7.81 5.23
CA THR A 180 -7.22 6.36 5.13
C THR A 180 -7.16 5.68 6.49
N LEU A 181 -6.05 5.86 7.23
CA LEU A 181 -5.92 5.26 8.56
C LEU A 181 -7.08 5.60 9.47
N HIS A 182 -7.51 6.88 9.48
CA HIS A 182 -8.60 7.30 10.33
C HIS A 182 -9.95 6.67 9.98
N HIS A 183 -10.22 6.56 8.69
CA HIS A 183 -11.46 5.95 8.21
C HIS A 183 -11.54 4.48 8.64
N ASP A 184 -10.42 3.77 8.62
CA ASP A 184 -10.38 2.33 8.85
C ASP A 184 -10.12 1.93 10.31
N GLU A 185 -10.02 2.89 11.23
CA GLU A 185 -9.88 2.62 12.66
C GLU A 185 -11.00 1.69 13.15
N VAL A 186 -10.61 0.59 13.80
CA VAL A 186 -11.57 -0.32 14.45
C VAL A 186 -11.13 -0.61 15.88
N GLU A 187 -12.09 -0.57 16.79
CA GLU A 187 -11.94 -0.96 18.20
C GLU A 187 -13.08 -1.91 18.56
N PHE A 188 -12.77 -3.05 19.17
CA PHE A 188 -13.76 -3.98 19.70
C PHE A 188 -13.23 -4.80 20.88
N SER A 189 -14.13 -5.47 21.61
CA SER A 189 -13.76 -6.41 22.66
C SER A 189 -13.58 -7.82 22.09
N GLY A 190 -12.36 -8.36 22.16
CA GLY A 190 -11.98 -9.70 21.71
C GLY A 190 -11.65 -10.66 22.86
N LYS A 191 -11.08 -11.83 22.52
CA LYS A 191 -10.56 -12.83 23.47
C LYS A 191 -9.40 -12.30 24.32
N THR A 192 -8.66 -11.32 23.82
CA THR A 192 -7.48 -10.73 24.46
C THR A 192 -7.74 -9.41 25.20
N GLY A 193 -9.00 -8.96 25.24
CA GLY A 193 -9.41 -7.68 25.84
C GLY A 193 -9.84 -6.68 24.76
N THR A 194 -9.44 -5.42 24.90
CA THR A 194 -9.64 -4.42 23.84
C THR A 194 -8.70 -4.70 22.67
N VAL A 195 -9.27 -4.78 21.48
CA VAL A 195 -8.59 -5.00 20.21
C VAL A 195 -8.71 -3.72 19.39
N ASP A 196 -7.61 -3.01 19.28
CA ASP A 196 -7.42 -1.88 18.38
C ASP A 196 -6.71 -2.34 17.10
N GLY A 197 -7.12 -1.80 15.96
CA GLY A 197 -6.47 -2.06 14.68
C GLY A 197 -7.14 -1.30 13.54
N PHE A 198 -7.00 -1.84 12.34
CA PHE A 198 -7.55 -1.24 11.14
C PHE A 198 -8.27 -2.30 10.31
N ALA A 199 -9.40 -1.93 9.72
CA ALA A 199 -9.97 -2.66 8.60
C ALA A 199 -9.03 -2.56 7.38
N ALA A 200 -9.19 -3.45 6.39
CA ALA A 200 -8.38 -3.39 5.16
C ALA A 200 -8.71 -2.15 4.31
N GLY A 201 -9.94 -1.67 4.40
CA GLY A 201 -10.44 -0.44 3.77
C GLY A 201 -11.95 -0.28 3.96
N ALA A 202 -12.57 0.58 3.15
CA ALA A 202 -14.01 0.81 3.20
C ALA A 202 -14.84 -0.45 2.91
N GLY A 203 -15.74 -0.78 3.84
CA GLY A 203 -16.68 -1.88 3.68
C GLY A 203 -16.23 -3.21 4.27
N TYR A 204 -15.01 -3.30 4.82
CA TYR A 204 -14.55 -4.46 5.58
C TYR A 204 -14.95 -4.33 7.06
N PRO A 205 -15.70 -5.30 7.62
CA PRO A 205 -15.94 -5.35 9.06
C PRO A 205 -14.81 -6.06 9.85
N GLN A 206 -13.79 -6.63 9.18
CA GLN A 206 -12.77 -7.47 9.79
C GLN A 206 -11.39 -6.80 9.82
N ILE A 207 -10.56 -7.23 10.77
CA ILE A 207 -9.11 -7.04 10.70
C ILE A 207 -8.53 -8.24 9.95
N TRP A 208 -7.90 -7.99 8.81
CA TRP A 208 -7.18 -8.98 8.02
C TRP A 208 -5.70 -8.97 8.41
N LEU A 209 -5.13 -10.15 8.66
CA LEU A 209 -3.81 -10.34 9.25
C LEU A 209 -2.71 -9.70 8.38
N ARG A 210 -2.78 -9.95 7.07
CA ARG A 210 -1.83 -9.45 6.08
C ARG A 210 -1.91 -7.94 5.88
N ASP A 211 -3.13 -7.41 5.75
CA ASP A 211 -3.37 -5.99 5.62
C ASP A 211 -2.92 -5.25 6.88
N ALA A 212 -3.27 -5.75 8.06
CA ALA A 212 -2.84 -5.20 9.34
C ALA A 212 -1.32 -5.18 9.48
N ALA A 213 -0.62 -6.25 9.07
CA ALA A 213 0.84 -6.30 9.02
C ALA A 213 1.44 -5.24 8.07
N THR A 214 0.77 -4.99 6.95
CA THR A 214 1.16 -3.99 5.95
C THR A 214 0.91 -2.56 6.43
N ILE A 215 -0.08 -2.33 7.29
CA ILE A 215 -0.48 -0.99 7.76
C ILE A 215 0.50 -0.42 8.80
N ILE A 216 1.22 -1.28 9.54
CA ILE A 216 2.19 -0.88 10.59
C ILE A 216 3.16 0.25 10.17
N PRO A 217 3.80 0.23 8.98
CA PRO A 217 4.73 1.27 8.57
C PRO A 217 4.11 2.67 8.49
N ALA A 218 2.79 2.78 8.31
CA ALA A 218 2.06 4.05 8.36
C ALA A 218 1.53 4.34 9.77
N SER A 219 0.81 3.40 10.38
CA SER A 219 0.11 3.61 11.65
C SER A 219 1.06 3.89 12.82
N ARG A 220 2.29 3.35 12.78
CA ARG A 220 3.31 3.56 13.82
C ARG A 220 3.71 5.02 14.07
N TYR A 221 3.36 5.94 13.18
CA TYR A 221 3.68 7.37 13.33
C TYR A 221 2.59 8.19 14.01
N TYR A 222 1.37 7.65 14.09
CA TYR A 222 0.17 8.41 14.48
C TYR A 222 -0.63 7.74 15.61
N TYR A 223 -0.47 6.42 15.78
CA TYR A 223 -1.32 5.63 16.69
C TYR A 223 -0.55 5.08 17.89
N PRO A 224 -1.22 4.89 19.04
CA PRO A 224 -0.62 4.25 20.21
C PRO A 224 -0.36 2.76 19.98
N GLU A 225 0.38 2.17 20.91
CA GLU A 225 0.84 0.78 20.85
C GLU A 225 -0.27 -0.28 20.67
N GLY A 226 -1.49 -0.01 21.14
CA GLY A 226 -2.67 -0.89 20.99
C GLY A 226 -2.92 -1.23 19.52
N PHE A 227 -3.11 -0.20 18.68
CA PHE A 227 -3.34 -0.31 17.24
C PHE A 227 -2.24 -1.06 16.46
N LEU A 228 -1.07 -1.25 17.07
CA LEU A 228 0.02 -1.99 16.45
C LEU A 228 0.05 -3.47 16.87
N SER A 229 -0.43 -3.82 18.06
CA SER A 229 -0.13 -5.14 18.65
C SER A 229 -1.33 -5.90 19.21
N SER A 230 -2.42 -5.25 19.62
CA SER A 230 -3.57 -5.97 20.20
C SER A 230 -4.25 -6.89 19.20
N TRP A 231 -4.37 -6.46 17.94
CA TRP A 231 -4.96 -7.29 16.89
C TRP A 231 -4.12 -8.55 16.62
N LEU A 232 -2.79 -8.46 16.65
CA LEU A 232 -1.93 -9.62 16.42
C LEU A 232 -2.07 -10.62 17.58
N GLU A 233 -2.14 -10.13 18.81
CA GLU A 233 -2.43 -10.97 19.97
C GLU A 233 -3.80 -11.66 19.85
N GLU A 234 -4.80 -10.95 19.31
CA GLU A 234 -6.13 -11.52 19.03
C GLU A 234 -6.05 -12.65 17.99
N HIS A 235 -5.37 -12.45 16.86
CA HIS A 235 -5.16 -13.51 15.86
C HIS A 235 -4.46 -14.74 16.48
N LEU A 236 -3.42 -14.52 17.29
CA LEU A 236 -2.71 -15.60 17.98
C LEU A 236 -3.61 -16.35 19.00
N ALA A 237 -4.65 -15.71 19.54
CA ALA A 237 -5.64 -16.36 20.41
C ALA A 237 -6.69 -17.19 19.63
N PHE A 238 -6.77 -17.04 18.31
CA PHE A 238 -7.56 -17.89 17.41
C PHE A 238 -6.74 -18.99 16.72
N GLN A 239 -5.42 -19.02 16.94
CA GLN A 239 -4.51 -20.02 16.38
C GLN A 239 -5.01 -21.45 16.65
N LYS A 240 -4.96 -22.29 15.61
CA LYS A 240 -5.34 -23.70 15.68
C LYS A 240 -4.24 -24.56 16.32
N ASP A 241 -4.59 -25.79 16.70
CA ASP A 241 -3.65 -26.71 17.37
C ASP A 241 -2.43 -27.04 16.50
N ASP A 242 -2.61 -27.18 15.18
CA ASP A 242 -1.55 -27.41 14.20
C ASP A 242 -0.67 -26.17 13.91
N GLY A 243 -1.01 -25.03 14.50
CA GLY A 243 -0.29 -23.77 14.35
C GLY A 243 -0.90 -22.82 13.32
N ALA A 244 -1.89 -23.26 12.52
CA ALA A 244 -2.52 -22.41 11.51
C ALA A 244 -3.16 -21.15 12.12
N LEU A 245 -3.03 -20.02 11.41
CA LEU A 245 -3.70 -18.78 11.75
C LEU A 245 -4.87 -18.52 10.82
N GLU A 246 -5.93 -17.97 11.40
CA GLU A 246 -7.05 -17.39 10.67
C GLU A 246 -6.59 -16.11 9.97
N ASP A 247 -7.12 -15.89 8.78
CA ASP A 247 -6.76 -14.76 7.93
C ASP A 247 -7.39 -13.46 8.42
N TRP A 248 -8.60 -13.54 8.97
CA TRP A 248 -9.26 -12.39 9.57
C TRP A 248 -10.00 -12.72 10.86
N VAL A 249 -10.18 -11.68 11.69
CA VAL A 249 -11.03 -11.70 12.88
C VAL A 249 -11.99 -10.50 12.82
N ASP A 250 -13.20 -10.66 13.35
CA ASP A 250 -14.20 -9.58 13.36
C ASP A 250 -14.75 -9.24 14.77
N PRO A 251 -15.42 -8.08 14.94
CA PRO A 251 -16.00 -7.67 16.22
C PRO A 251 -17.07 -8.61 16.80
N ARG A 252 -17.54 -9.59 16.02
CA ARG A 252 -18.52 -10.60 16.46
C ARG A 252 -17.83 -11.90 16.88
N GLY A 253 -16.50 -11.94 16.87
CA GLY A 253 -15.70 -13.12 17.19
C GLY A 253 -15.74 -14.19 16.10
N ARG A 254 -16.11 -13.82 14.86
CA ARG A 254 -16.02 -14.71 13.70
C ARG A 254 -14.63 -14.63 13.10
N THR A 255 -14.20 -15.73 12.51
CA THR A 255 -12.92 -15.88 11.84
C THR A 255 -13.07 -16.78 10.63
N ASP A 256 -12.18 -16.63 9.66
CA ASP A 256 -12.04 -17.57 8.53
C ASP A 256 -10.62 -17.47 7.95
N LYS A 257 -10.29 -18.40 7.05
CA LYS A 257 -9.02 -18.44 6.33
C LYS A 257 -9.24 -18.70 4.84
N ASN A 258 -8.72 -17.80 4.02
CA ASN A 258 -8.51 -18.07 2.60
C ASN A 258 -7.37 -19.10 2.49
N THR A 259 -7.71 -20.34 2.14
CA THR A 259 -6.76 -21.47 2.25
C THR A 259 -5.89 -21.68 1.03
N VAL A 260 -6.20 -20.96 -0.06
CA VAL A 260 -5.41 -20.92 -1.31
C VAL A 260 -4.11 -20.13 -1.15
N GLU A 261 -4.10 -19.18 -0.20
CA GLU A 261 -2.95 -18.37 0.18
C GLU A 261 -2.05 -19.09 1.20
N THR A 262 -0.76 -18.71 1.24
CA THR A 262 0.24 -19.28 2.16
C THR A 262 1.01 -18.21 2.95
N ASP A 263 0.41 -17.04 3.15
CA ASP A 263 1.12 -15.87 3.68
C ASP A 263 0.60 -15.34 5.02
N GLN A 264 -0.44 -15.93 5.60
CA GLN A 264 -0.97 -15.49 6.89
C GLN A 264 0.05 -15.69 8.02
N GLU A 265 0.63 -16.88 8.13
CA GLU A 265 1.57 -17.19 9.20
C GLU A 265 2.89 -16.42 9.07
N THR A 266 3.36 -16.19 7.84
CA THR A 266 4.55 -15.38 7.58
C THR A 266 4.29 -13.90 7.85
N SER A 267 3.11 -13.38 7.46
CA SER A 267 2.67 -12.02 7.79
C SER A 267 2.60 -11.76 9.29
N ALA A 268 2.13 -12.74 10.08
CA ALA A 268 2.11 -12.64 11.54
C ALA A 268 3.52 -12.48 12.14
N VAL A 269 4.50 -13.22 11.62
CA VAL A 269 5.91 -13.13 12.06
C VAL A 269 6.52 -11.79 11.66
N GLN A 270 6.27 -11.31 10.44
CA GLN A 270 6.73 -10.00 9.96
C GLN A 270 6.13 -8.86 10.79
N ALA A 271 4.83 -8.91 11.09
CA ALA A 271 4.19 -7.96 11.99
C ALA A 271 4.85 -8.00 13.38
N ALA A 272 5.03 -9.20 13.94
CA ALA A 272 5.67 -9.36 15.24
C ALA A 272 7.09 -8.78 15.27
N PHE A 273 7.87 -8.95 14.21
CA PHE A 273 9.22 -8.41 14.12
C PHE A 273 9.24 -6.88 14.06
N GLN A 274 8.33 -6.28 13.31
CA GLN A 274 8.16 -4.81 13.28
C GLN A 274 7.78 -4.28 14.67
N ILE A 275 6.80 -4.90 15.33
CA ILE A 275 6.36 -4.56 16.69
C ILE A 275 7.50 -4.72 17.70
N PHE A 276 8.21 -5.85 17.65
CA PHE A 276 9.37 -6.15 18.50
C PHE A 276 10.44 -5.06 18.36
N THR A 277 10.76 -4.67 17.12
CA THR A 277 11.74 -3.63 16.84
C THR A 277 11.29 -2.27 17.38
N LEU A 278 10.01 -1.92 17.20
CA LEU A 278 9.42 -0.67 17.70
C LEU A 278 9.41 -0.57 19.22
N LYS A 279 9.12 -1.67 19.92
CA LYS A 279 9.10 -1.69 21.39
C LYS A 279 10.49 -1.60 22.03
N GLY A 280 11.57 -1.74 21.26
CA GLY A 280 12.94 -1.69 21.76
C GLY A 280 13.17 -2.71 22.88
N ASP A 281 13.68 -2.26 24.03
CA ASP A 281 13.93 -3.13 25.19
C ASP A 281 12.68 -3.85 25.70
N ARG A 282 11.50 -3.22 25.60
CA ARG A 282 10.20 -3.81 25.98
C ARG A 282 9.73 -4.89 24.99
N GLY A 283 10.35 -5.01 23.82
CA GLY A 283 10.02 -6.00 22.82
C GLY A 283 10.23 -7.43 23.34
N ARG A 284 11.27 -7.66 24.15
CA ARG A 284 11.54 -8.98 24.74
C ARG A 284 10.45 -9.40 25.72
N ASP A 285 10.01 -8.47 26.56
CA ASP A 285 8.94 -8.72 27.53
C ASP A 285 7.61 -9.03 26.81
N TRP A 286 7.32 -8.31 25.71
CA TRP A 286 6.15 -8.58 24.89
C TRP A 286 6.19 -9.96 24.23
N LEU A 287 7.35 -10.39 23.69
CA LEU A 287 7.50 -11.73 23.12
C LEU A 287 7.25 -12.86 24.14
N LEU A 288 7.51 -12.60 25.43
CA LEU A 288 7.29 -13.54 26.53
C LEU A 288 5.89 -13.44 27.15
N LYS A 289 5.08 -12.43 26.76
CA LYS A 289 3.71 -12.26 27.24
C LYS A 289 2.86 -13.47 26.85
N PRO A 290 2.09 -14.05 27.79
CA PRO A 290 1.18 -15.14 27.47
C PRO A 290 -0.06 -14.64 26.72
N VAL A 291 -0.36 -15.27 25.59
CA VAL A 291 -1.63 -15.17 24.87
C VAL A 291 -2.27 -16.55 24.91
N ALA A 292 -3.52 -16.66 25.36
CA ALA A 292 -4.20 -17.95 25.55
C ALA A 292 -3.30 -19.02 26.24
N GLY A 293 -2.53 -18.61 27.25
CA GLY A 293 -1.68 -19.50 28.07
C GLY A 293 -0.28 -19.81 27.51
N GLU A 294 0.09 -19.36 26.31
CA GLU A 294 1.41 -19.60 25.70
C GLU A 294 2.09 -18.28 25.33
N PRO A 295 3.43 -18.16 25.44
CA PRO A 295 4.15 -16.96 25.03
C PRO A 295 3.94 -16.60 23.54
N VAL A 296 3.87 -15.31 23.24
CA VAL A 296 3.74 -14.80 21.86
C VAL A 296 4.78 -15.43 20.91
N ILE A 297 6.06 -15.48 21.31
CA ILE A 297 7.12 -16.07 20.49
C ILE A 297 6.88 -17.56 20.17
N ASP A 298 6.34 -18.32 21.11
CA ASP A 298 6.11 -19.76 20.94
C ASP A 298 4.92 -20.01 19.99
N ARG A 299 3.89 -19.17 20.06
CA ARG A 299 2.77 -19.18 19.10
C ARG A 299 3.21 -18.80 17.70
N LEU A 300 4.02 -17.76 17.56
CA LEU A 300 4.57 -17.34 16.27
C LEU A 300 5.46 -18.43 15.67
N GLU A 301 6.26 -19.12 16.48
CA GLU A 301 7.10 -20.22 16.00
C GLU A 301 6.25 -21.42 15.54
N ARG A 302 5.13 -21.72 16.22
CA ARG A 302 4.14 -22.71 15.75
C ARG A 302 3.48 -22.27 14.45
N ALA A 303 3.11 -20.99 14.32
CA ALA A 303 2.56 -20.44 13.10
C ALA A 303 3.53 -20.62 11.93
N LEU A 304 4.79 -20.21 12.09
CA LEU A 304 5.77 -20.33 11.00
C LEU A 304 6.11 -21.78 10.62
N ARG A 305 5.93 -22.73 11.54
CA ARG A 305 6.08 -24.18 11.25
C ARG A 305 4.93 -24.73 10.42
N PHE A 306 3.73 -24.15 10.49
CA PHE A 306 2.57 -24.62 9.76
C PHE A 306 2.81 -24.72 8.23
N PRO A 307 3.27 -23.67 7.52
CA PRO A 307 3.51 -23.79 6.08
C PRO A 307 4.60 -24.82 5.77
N LEU A 308 5.65 -24.94 6.60
CA LEU A 308 6.69 -25.96 6.40
C LEU A 308 6.18 -27.41 6.60
N ALA A 309 5.12 -27.60 7.38
CA ALA A 309 4.52 -28.91 7.65
C ALA A 309 3.39 -29.26 6.67
N HIS A 310 2.61 -28.27 6.22
CA HIS A 310 1.35 -28.48 5.49
C HIS A 310 1.33 -27.87 4.08
N ARG A 311 2.30 -27.02 3.74
CA ARG A 311 2.40 -26.26 2.50
C ARG A 311 3.85 -26.23 2.01
N PHE A 312 4.49 -27.40 1.93
CA PHE A 312 5.88 -27.52 1.54
C PHE A 312 6.09 -28.71 0.63
N SER A 313 6.94 -28.55 -0.38
CA SER A 313 7.35 -29.61 -1.29
C SER A 313 8.77 -30.07 -0.93
N PRO A 314 8.95 -31.22 -0.22
CA PRO A 314 10.28 -31.70 0.13
C PRO A 314 11.15 -31.99 -1.10
N LYS A 315 10.52 -32.35 -2.23
CA LYS A 315 11.20 -32.60 -3.51
C LYS A 315 11.89 -31.35 -4.04
N HIS A 316 11.22 -30.19 -3.94
CA HIS A 316 11.74 -28.93 -4.49
C HIS A 316 12.47 -28.10 -3.42
N GLY A 317 12.15 -28.32 -2.15
CA GLY A 317 12.65 -27.55 -1.01
C GLY A 317 12.00 -26.17 -0.91
N LEU A 318 10.74 -26.03 -1.33
CA LEU A 318 10.00 -24.77 -1.44
C LEU A 318 8.64 -24.87 -0.74
N VAL A 319 8.15 -23.73 -0.25
CA VAL A 319 6.75 -23.55 0.19
C VAL A 319 5.82 -23.64 -1.02
N THR A 320 4.59 -24.12 -0.81
CA THR A 320 3.63 -24.41 -1.88
C THR A 320 2.29 -23.74 -1.61
N GLY A 321 1.74 -23.07 -2.62
CA GLY A 321 0.41 -22.48 -2.61
C GLY A 321 -0.49 -23.05 -3.72
N ALA A 322 -1.72 -22.56 -3.78
CA ALA A 322 -2.57 -22.77 -4.95
C ALA A 322 -2.03 -21.96 -6.14
N HIS A 323 -2.46 -22.30 -7.36
CA HIS A 323 -2.22 -21.48 -8.54
C HIS A 323 -3.11 -20.22 -8.49
N THR A 324 -2.52 -19.12 -8.00
CA THR A 324 -3.13 -17.79 -7.89
C THR A 324 -2.34 -16.76 -8.69
N ALA A 325 -2.83 -15.52 -8.78
CA ALA A 325 -2.12 -14.44 -9.43
C ALA A 325 -1.11 -13.78 -8.47
N ASP A 326 0.12 -14.31 -8.40
CA ASP A 326 1.20 -13.81 -7.52
C ASP A 326 0.83 -13.98 -6.03
N TRP A 327 0.46 -12.91 -5.32
CA TRP A 327 0.00 -12.97 -3.91
C TRP A 327 -1.50 -13.28 -3.76
N GLY A 328 -2.18 -13.53 -4.88
CA GLY A 328 -3.63 -13.44 -4.97
C GLY A 328 -4.40 -14.43 -4.11
N ASP A 329 -5.63 -14.04 -3.77
CA ASP A 329 -6.58 -14.79 -2.94
C ASP A 329 -7.56 -15.64 -3.75
N VAL A 330 -7.43 -15.66 -5.08
CA VAL A 330 -8.33 -16.34 -6.01
C VAL A 330 -7.57 -17.38 -6.81
N ASP A 331 -8.05 -18.63 -6.77
CA ASP A 331 -7.54 -19.71 -7.61
C ASP A 331 -8.02 -19.59 -9.07
N SER A 332 -7.30 -20.28 -9.96
CA SER A 332 -7.66 -20.33 -11.39
C SER A 332 -8.83 -21.27 -11.72
N GLU A 333 -9.36 -22.03 -10.76
CA GLU A 333 -10.21 -23.18 -11.05
C GLU A 333 -11.70 -22.97 -10.75
N ASP A 334 -12.07 -22.12 -9.80
CA ASP A 334 -13.46 -21.92 -9.40
C ASP A 334 -14.02 -20.56 -9.85
N ALA A 335 -15.25 -20.59 -10.39
CA ALA A 335 -15.94 -19.41 -10.90
C ALA A 335 -16.75 -18.64 -9.83
N ASN A 336 -16.71 -19.11 -8.59
CA ASN A 336 -17.49 -18.55 -7.47
C ASN A 336 -16.61 -18.46 -6.23
N GLN A 337 -17.20 -18.07 -5.10
CA GLN A 337 -16.50 -17.87 -3.84
C GLN A 337 -15.77 -19.10 -3.28
N ARG A 338 -15.91 -20.29 -3.89
CA ARG A 338 -15.01 -21.42 -3.60
C ARG A 338 -13.56 -21.16 -4.01
N ALA A 339 -13.30 -20.21 -4.90
CA ALA A 339 -11.97 -19.90 -5.42
C ALA A 339 -10.96 -19.43 -4.34
N ILE A 340 -11.42 -19.09 -3.13
CA ILE A 340 -10.56 -18.72 -2.00
C ILE A 340 -10.22 -19.93 -1.10
N TYR A 341 -10.77 -21.11 -1.40
CA TYR A 341 -10.57 -22.33 -0.61
C TYR A 341 -9.92 -23.45 -1.43
N VAL A 342 -8.94 -24.13 -0.84
CA VAL A 342 -8.34 -25.31 -1.47
C VAL A 342 -9.32 -26.49 -1.46
N ASP A 343 -9.38 -27.21 -2.56
CA ASP A 343 -10.19 -28.39 -2.74
C ASP A 343 -9.52 -29.41 -3.68
N GLU A 344 -10.26 -30.42 -4.13
CA GLU A 344 -9.75 -31.46 -5.03
C GLU A 344 -9.31 -30.97 -6.42
N LYS A 345 -9.70 -29.77 -6.85
CA LYS A 345 -9.34 -29.16 -8.13
C LYS A 345 -8.10 -28.28 -8.03
N THR A 346 -7.73 -27.85 -6.83
CA THR A 346 -6.60 -26.95 -6.61
C THR A 346 -5.34 -27.46 -7.32
N ARG A 347 -4.80 -26.63 -8.20
CA ARG A 347 -3.47 -26.84 -8.78
C ARG A 347 -2.43 -26.29 -7.82
N TRP A 348 -1.47 -27.13 -7.47
CA TRP A 348 -0.43 -26.76 -6.53
C TRP A 348 0.80 -26.23 -7.25
N THR A 349 1.30 -25.10 -6.77
CA THR A 349 2.47 -24.41 -7.28
C THR A 349 3.51 -24.19 -6.18
N ALA A 350 4.69 -23.75 -6.57
CA ALA A 350 5.60 -22.99 -5.71
C ALA A 350 5.92 -21.68 -6.42
N ASP A 351 5.55 -20.55 -5.82
CA ASP A 351 5.71 -19.22 -6.39
C ASP A 351 6.73 -18.36 -5.65
N ILE A 352 7.14 -17.26 -6.29
CA ILE A 352 8.12 -16.32 -5.76
C ILE A 352 7.61 -15.52 -4.54
N TYR A 353 6.32 -15.23 -4.45
CA TYR A 353 5.75 -14.45 -3.35
C TYR A 353 5.83 -15.24 -2.04
N ASP A 354 5.31 -16.46 -2.02
CA ASP A 354 5.36 -17.38 -0.88
C ASP A 354 6.80 -17.62 -0.41
N GLN A 355 7.73 -17.80 -1.37
CA GLN A 355 9.15 -17.99 -1.04
C GLN A 355 9.77 -16.75 -0.37
N SER A 356 9.44 -15.56 -0.87
CA SER A 356 9.98 -14.31 -0.34
C SER A 356 9.43 -14.03 1.07
N MET A 357 8.13 -14.23 1.27
CA MET A 357 7.47 -14.10 2.56
C MET A 357 8.04 -15.08 3.60
N ALA A 358 8.17 -16.37 3.23
CA ALA A 358 8.71 -17.39 4.12
C ALA A 358 10.19 -17.18 4.45
N PHE A 359 11.00 -16.73 3.47
CA PHE A 359 12.40 -16.41 3.68
C PHE A 359 12.59 -15.27 4.68
N GLU A 360 11.83 -14.18 4.54
CA GLU A 360 11.88 -13.05 5.45
C GLU A 360 11.45 -13.46 6.86
N ALA A 361 10.29 -14.12 6.99
CA ALA A 361 9.76 -14.57 8.26
C ALA A 361 10.72 -15.52 9.00
N CYS A 362 11.42 -16.42 8.29
CA CYS A 362 12.44 -17.29 8.90
C CYS A 362 13.60 -16.47 9.50
N ARG A 363 14.08 -15.44 8.80
CA ARG A 363 15.17 -14.58 9.30
C ARG A 363 14.73 -13.73 10.49
N GLU A 364 13.51 -13.21 10.45
CA GLU A 364 12.94 -12.40 11.51
C GLU A 364 12.66 -13.23 12.77
N MET A 365 12.11 -14.44 12.60
CA MET A 365 11.97 -15.41 13.68
C MET A 365 13.33 -15.74 14.32
N ALA A 366 14.36 -15.97 13.51
CA ALA A 366 15.72 -16.18 14.01
C ALA A 366 16.23 -14.97 14.81
N GLY A 367 15.98 -13.75 14.33
CA GLY A 367 16.32 -12.51 15.04
C GLY A 367 15.63 -12.37 16.39
N MET A 368 14.32 -12.65 16.46
CA MET A 368 13.55 -12.61 17.71
C MET A 368 14.01 -13.68 18.70
N LEU A 369 14.25 -14.92 18.26
CA LEU A 369 14.77 -15.99 19.11
C LEU A 369 16.16 -15.68 19.65
N LEU A 370 17.04 -15.12 18.81
CA LEU A 370 18.37 -14.69 19.23
C LEU A 370 18.29 -13.60 20.30
N ALA A 371 17.37 -12.64 20.16
CA ALA A 371 17.14 -11.59 21.16
C ALA A 371 16.68 -12.14 22.52
N LEU A 372 16.06 -13.33 22.55
CA LEU A 372 15.67 -14.06 23.77
C LEU A 372 16.75 -15.05 24.25
N GLY A 373 17.92 -15.09 23.61
CA GLY A 373 19.00 -16.03 23.94
C GLY A 373 18.75 -17.48 23.50
N ARG A 374 17.76 -17.73 22.62
CA ARG A 374 17.39 -19.06 22.13
C ARG A 374 18.19 -19.44 20.87
N GLN A 375 19.51 -19.51 21.00
CA GLN A 375 20.46 -19.69 19.89
C GLN A 375 20.14 -20.88 18.97
N ALA A 376 19.85 -22.06 19.52
CA ALA A 376 19.60 -23.25 18.72
C ALA A 376 18.36 -23.12 17.80
N GLY A 377 17.31 -22.44 18.29
CA GLY A 377 16.14 -22.13 17.47
C GLY A 377 16.47 -21.13 16.38
N ALA A 378 17.21 -20.06 16.73
CA ALA A 378 17.66 -19.06 15.77
C ALA A 378 18.50 -19.67 14.63
N ASP A 379 19.46 -20.55 14.96
CA ASP A 379 20.30 -21.23 13.97
C ASP A 379 19.45 -22.14 13.06
N SER A 380 18.43 -22.81 13.60
CA SER A 380 17.52 -23.65 12.82
C SER A 380 16.73 -22.84 11.80
N TRP A 381 16.18 -21.69 12.20
CA TRP A 381 15.42 -20.81 11.30
C TRP A 381 16.30 -20.10 10.28
N GLN A 382 17.52 -19.71 10.64
CA GLN A 382 18.49 -19.20 9.67
C GLN A 382 18.82 -20.25 8.62
N LYS A 383 19.02 -21.52 9.03
CA LYS A 383 19.23 -22.63 8.09
C LYS A 383 18.02 -22.86 7.18
N ALA A 384 16.80 -22.74 7.69
CA ALA A 384 15.59 -22.82 6.88
C ALA A 384 15.54 -21.70 5.82
N ALA A 385 15.84 -20.46 6.23
CA ALA A 385 15.95 -19.31 5.32
C ALA A 385 17.00 -19.55 4.22
N ASP A 386 18.20 -20.02 4.58
CA ASP A 386 19.27 -20.31 3.61
C ASP A 386 18.84 -21.40 2.61
N GLY A 387 18.12 -22.42 3.08
CA GLY A 387 17.54 -23.48 2.26
C GLY A 387 16.51 -22.94 1.25
N LEU A 388 15.56 -22.13 1.72
CA LEU A 388 14.56 -21.48 0.88
C LEU A 388 15.21 -20.60 -0.19
N ARG A 389 16.18 -19.76 0.19
CA ARG A 389 16.92 -18.90 -0.74
C ARG A 389 17.64 -19.72 -1.81
N ALA A 390 18.32 -20.79 -1.41
CA ALA A 390 19.04 -21.65 -2.35
C ALA A 390 18.08 -22.37 -3.31
N GLY A 391 16.96 -22.90 -2.81
CA GLY A 391 15.91 -23.53 -3.62
C GLY A 391 15.30 -22.56 -4.62
N THR A 392 14.94 -21.36 -4.15
CA THR A 392 14.30 -20.30 -4.94
C THR A 392 15.22 -19.85 -6.07
N ASN A 393 16.49 -19.55 -5.77
CA ASN A 393 17.46 -19.15 -6.79
C ASN A 393 17.77 -20.25 -7.79
N ARG A 394 17.69 -21.52 -7.38
CA ARG A 394 17.91 -22.65 -8.29
C ARG A 394 16.74 -22.86 -9.25
N LEU A 395 15.51 -22.68 -8.77
CA LEU A 395 14.31 -23.15 -9.47
C LEU A 395 13.45 -22.02 -10.06
N LEU A 396 13.38 -20.86 -9.42
CA LEU A 396 12.51 -19.75 -9.83
C LEU A 396 13.27 -18.64 -10.58
N TRP A 397 14.55 -18.40 -10.26
CA TRP A 397 15.34 -17.35 -10.94
C TRP A 397 15.53 -17.66 -12.43
N GLN A 398 15.32 -16.65 -13.28
CA GLN A 398 15.49 -16.75 -14.73
C GLN A 398 16.68 -15.89 -15.19
N PRO A 399 17.89 -16.46 -15.39
CA PRO A 399 19.08 -15.68 -15.73
C PRO A 399 18.98 -14.93 -17.06
N ASP A 400 18.22 -15.43 -18.02
CA ASP A 400 17.98 -14.80 -19.32
C ASP A 400 16.96 -13.65 -19.22
N LYS A 401 15.92 -13.81 -18.39
CA LYS A 401 14.87 -12.79 -18.23
C LYS A 401 15.16 -11.72 -17.17
N GLY A 402 15.90 -12.07 -16.12
CA GLY A 402 16.35 -11.11 -15.10
C GLY A 402 15.39 -10.87 -13.95
N PHE A 403 14.44 -11.78 -13.76
CA PHE A 403 13.49 -11.79 -12.66
C PHE A 403 13.15 -13.25 -12.29
N TYR A 404 12.48 -13.45 -11.17
CA TYR A 404 11.97 -14.75 -10.76
C TYR A 404 10.63 -15.03 -11.45
N ARG A 405 10.46 -16.23 -12.00
CA ARG A 405 9.17 -16.68 -12.57
C ARG A 405 8.07 -16.67 -11.52
N VAL A 406 6.82 -16.55 -11.98
CA VAL A 406 5.64 -16.61 -11.09
C VAL A 406 5.58 -17.97 -10.42
N HIS A 407 5.53 -19.06 -11.18
CA HIS A 407 5.27 -20.40 -10.66
C HIS A 407 6.27 -21.47 -11.12
N ILE A 408 6.40 -22.49 -10.28
CA ILE A 408 6.64 -23.86 -10.73
C ILE A 408 5.40 -24.69 -10.45
N HIS A 409 4.90 -25.39 -11.46
CA HIS A 409 3.75 -26.29 -11.35
C HIS A 409 4.16 -27.64 -10.79
N LEU A 410 3.55 -28.07 -9.68
CA LEU A 410 3.92 -29.29 -8.98
C LEU A 410 3.20 -30.54 -9.51
N ASP A 411 2.10 -30.33 -10.23
CA ASP A 411 1.31 -31.34 -10.93
C ASP A 411 1.82 -31.64 -12.36
N GLY A 412 2.79 -30.86 -12.85
CA GLY A 412 3.32 -30.95 -14.21
C GLY A 412 2.45 -30.25 -15.27
N GLY A 413 1.50 -29.41 -14.85
CA GLY A 413 0.68 -28.57 -15.70
C GLY A 413 1.51 -27.70 -16.64
N ARG A 414 0.98 -27.47 -17.84
CA ARG A 414 1.57 -26.56 -18.83
C ARG A 414 0.46 -25.69 -19.40
N HIS A 415 0.79 -24.43 -19.60
CA HIS A 415 -0.05 -23.46 -20.29
C HIS A 415 0.21 -23.48 -21.79
N ASP A 416 -0.76 -23.00 -22.56
CA ASP A 416 -0.60 -22.71 -23.99
C ASP A 416 0.00 -21.32 -24.26
N PHE A 417 0.31 -20.57 -23.19
CA PHE A 417 1.05 -19.30 -23.19
C PHE A 417 2.34 -19.38 -22.36
N ASP A 418 3.24 -18.41 -22.54
CA ASP A 418 4.52 -18.32 -21.82
C ASP A 418 4.34 -17.62 -20.46
N GLU A 419 4.02 -18.38 -19.41
CA GLU A 419 3.96 -17.87 -18.04
C GLU A 419 5.35 -17.46 -17.50
N ASP A 420 6.44 -18.03 -18.04
CA ASP A 420 7.78 -17.62 -17.65
C ASP A 420 8.08 -16.17 -18.10
N ASP A 421 7.35 -15.59 -19.08
CA ASP A 421 7.44 -14.15 -19.42
C ASP A 421 6.60 -13.25 -18.50
N MET A 422 5.75 -13.81 -17.63
CA MET A 422 4.93 -13.04 -16.71
C MET A 422 5.77 -12.54 -15.52
N PHE A 423 5.82 -11.22 -15.37
CA PHE A 423 6.49 -10.57 -14.26
C PHE A 423 5.51 -10.39 -13.09
N ALA A 424 5.66 -11.23 -12.07
CA ALA A 424 4.99 -11.10 -10.77
C ALA A 424 5.61 -9.98 -9.95
N MET A 425 4.98 -8.82 -9.95
CA MET A 425 5.47 -7.60 -9.32
C MET A 425 5.63 -7.76 -7.81
N GLY A 426 4.66 -8.37 -7.15
CA GLY A 426 4.64 -8.48 -5.70
C GLY A 426 5.74 -9.39 -5.19
N GLY A 427 5.79 -10.63 -5.70
CA GLY A 427 6.84 -11.57 -5.32
C GLY A 427 8.25 -11.08 -5.67
N ASN A 428 8.47 -10.47 -6.84
CA ASN A 428 9.79 -9.95 -7.21
C ASN A 428 10.21 -8.74 -6.37
N SER A 429 9.27 -7.87 -5.97
CA SER A 429 9.57 -6.74 -5.08
C SER A 429 9.92 -7.19 -3.67
N LEU A 430 9.21 -8.19 -3.15
CA LEU A 430 9.52 -8.81 -1.86
C LEU A 430 10.83 -9.60 -1.89
N ALA A 431 11.17 -10.24 -3.01
CA ALA A 431 12.46 -10.90 -3.16
C ALA A 431 13.63 -9.90 -2.97
N ILE A 432 13.48 -8.67 -3.46
CA ILE A 432 14.45 -7.59 -3.20
C ILE A 432 14.42 -7.17 -1.73
N GLY A 433 13.25 -6.78 -1.23
CA GLY A 433 13.11 -6.21 0.12
C GLY A 433 13.57 -7.14 1.24
N SER A 434 13.27 -8.43 1.11
CA SER A 434 13.69 -9.46 2.07
C SER A 434 15.19 -9.80 1.99
N GLY A 435 15.87 -9.44 0.89
CA GLY A 435 17.24 -9.85 0.58
C GLY A 435 17.38 -11.27 0.03
N LEU A 436 16.28 -11.89 -0.40
CA LEU A 436 16.31 -13.17 -1.12
C LEU A 436 17.09 -13.01 -2.43
N ALA A 437 16.75 -11.96 -3.18
CA ALA A 437 17.49 -11.49 -4.33
C ALA A 437 18.79 -10.84 -3.87
N ASP A 438 19.91 -11.20 -4.49
CA ASP A 438 21.14 -10.45 -4.31
C ASP A 438 21.08 -9.09 -5.04
N ARG A 439 22.14 -8.28 -4.89
CA ARG A 439 22.21 -6.95 -5.50
C ARG A 439 22.14 -6.98 -7.03
N ALA A 440 22.78 -7.95 -7.69
CA ALA A 440 22.78 -8.04 -9.14
C ALA A 440 21.39 -8.46 -9.66
N GLN A 441 20.73 -9.36 -8.93
CA GLN A 441 19.34 -9.75 -9.22
C GLN A 441 18.39 -8.58 -9.02
N SER A 442 18.54 -7.83 -7.92
CA SER A 442 17.71 -6.67 -7.59
C SER A 442 17.79 -5.58 -8.66
N GLU A 443 19.00 -5.25 -9.13
CA GLU A 443 19.19 -4.27 -10.21
C GLU A 443 18.49 -4.70 -11.51
N ARG A 444 18.45 -6.01 -11.81
CA ARG A 444 17.77 -6.54 -13.01
C ARG A 444 16.25 -6.57 -12.86
N ILE A 445 15.74 -6.97 -11.69
CA ILE A 445 14.30 -6.97 -11.40
C ILE A 445 13.74 -5.55 -11.52
N ILE A 446 14.41 -4.56 -10.94
CA ILE A 446 13.99 -3.14 -11.01
C ILE A 446 13.99 -2.65 -12.47
N ALA A 447 15.05 -2.98 -13.22
CA ALA A 447 15.13 -2.60 -14.63
C ALA A 447 14.00 -3.21 -15.47
N GLU A 448 13.64 -4.47 -15.20
CA GLU A 448 12.54 -5.14 -15.88
C GLU A 448 11.18 -4.53 -15.51
N ALA A 449 10.95 -4.20 -14.24
CA ALA A 449 9.72 -3.55 -13.80
C ALA A 449 9.52 -2.19 -14.51
N LEU A 450 10.57 -1.36 -14.59
CA LEU A 450 10.57 -0.10 -15.32
C LEU A 450 10.30 -0.30 -16.82
N ALA A 451 10.92 -1.30 -17.44
CA ALA A 451 10.74 -1.61 -18.85
C ALA A 451 9.31 -2.10 -19.15
N ARG A 452 8.73 -2.92 -18.27
CA ARG A 452 7.39 -3.48 -18.42
C ARG A 452 6.28 -2.46 -18.24
N GLN A 453 6.44 -1.51 -17.32
CA GLN A 453 5.53 -0.38 -17.22
C GLN A 453 5.33 0.28 -18.60
N ILE A 454 6.42 0.57 -19.30
CA ILE A 454 6.41 1.19 -20.63
C ILE A 454 5.84 0.23 -21.68
N ARG A 455 6.33 -1.02 -21.72
CA ARG A 455 5.93 -2.04 -22.71
C ARG A 455 4.43 -2.32 -22.68
N PHE A 456 3.84 -2.39 -21.49
CA PHE A 456 2.42 -2.71 -21.30
C PHE A 456 1.54 -1.47 -21.14
N GLY A 457 2.12 -0.27 -21.06
CA GLY A 457 1.36 0.98 -21.01
C GLY A 457 0.41 1.03 -19.82
N VAL A 458 0.86 0.56 -18.65
CA VAL A 458 0.16 0.77 -17.37
C VAL A 458 0.53 2.15 -16.83
N SER A 459 -0.42 2.82 -16.18
CA SER A 459 -0.27 4.23 -15.77
C SER A 459 0.84 4.47 -14.74
N THR A 460 1.11 3.50 -13.88
CA THR A 460 2.14 3.53 -12.83
C THR A 460 2.93 2.23 -12.85
N LEU A 461 3.98 2.17 -12.03
CA LEU A 461 4.80 0.98 -11.88
C LEU A 461 4.10 -0.14 -11.08
N SER A 462 2.87 0.08 -10.63
CA SER A 462 2.15 -0.81 -9.71
C SER A 462 1.48 -2.03 -10.36
N GLY A 463 1.65 -2.29 -11.67
CA GLY A 463 1.01 -3.42 -12.36
C GLY A 463 1.42 -4.78 -11.79
N SER A 464 0.46 -5.56 -11.29
CA SER A 464 0.69 -6.81 -10.53
C SER A 464 1.35 -7.93 -11.32
N LEU A 465 0.84 -8.18 -12.52
CA LEU A 465 1.27 -9.23 -13.44
C LEU A 465 1.34 -8.69 -14.86
N LEU A 466 2.55 -8.64 -15.40
CA LEU A 466 2.80 -8.08 -16.73
C LEU A 466 3.61 -9.07 -17.58
N PRO A 467 3.07 -9.62 -18.70
CA PRO A 467 1.68 -9.51 -19.12
C PRO A 467 0.71 -10.16 -18.12
N PRO A 468 -0.58 -9.77 -18.11
CA PRO A 468 -1.63 -10.50 -17.42
C PRO A 468 -1.91 -11.86 -18.06
N TYR A 469 -2.59 -12.73 -17.33
CA TYR A 469 -3.17 -13.95 -17.87
C TYR A 469 -4.21 -13.65 -18.97
N PRO A 470 -4.32 -14.51 -20.00
CA PRO A 470 -5.31 -14.35 -21.05
C PRO A 470 -6.76 -14.38 -20.54
N SER A 471 -7.67 -13.76 -21.31
CA SER A 471 -9.11 -13.83 -21.07
C SER A 471 -9.59 -15.28 -20.91
N GLY A 472 -10.41 -15.52 -19.87
CA GLY A 472 -10.98 -16.80 -19.52
C GLY A 472 -10.03 -17.79 -18.84
N PHE A 473 -8.78 -17.41 -18.54
CA PHE A 473 -7.86 -18.28 -17.79
C PHE A 473 -8.33 -18.47 -16.34
N PHE A 474 -8.47 -17.37 -15.59
CA PHE A 474 -9.19 -17.41 -14.31
C PHE A 474 -10.68 -17.54 -14.59
N LYS A 475 -11.36 -18.43 -13.88
CA LYS A 475 -12.81 -18.63 -14.04
C LYS A 475 -13.63 -17.64 -13.21
N HIS A 476 -13.03 -17.03 -12.18
CA HIS A 476 -13.71 -16.09 -11.31
C HIS A 476 -13.95 -14.76 -12.03
N PRO A 477 -15.19 -14.21 -12.05
CA PRO A 477 -15.54 -12.98 -12.77
C PRO A 477 -14.86 -11.67 -12.32
N GLN A 478 -13.92 -11.74 -11.37
CA GLN A 478 -13.13 -10.58 -10.94
C GLN A 478 -11.75 -10.56 -11.62
N MET A 479 -11.38 -11.64 -12.32
CA MET A 479 -10.05 -11.85 -12.88
C MET A 479 -10.09 -12.54 -14.25
N ASP A 480 -11.29 -12.79 -14.79
CA ASP A 480 -11.47 -13.51 -16.04
C ASP A 480 -11.05 -12.68 -17.27
N GLU A 481 -10.88 -11.36 -17.13
CA GLU A 481 -10.29 -10.51 -18.16
C GLU A 481 -8.92 -9.93 -17.76
N PRO A 482 -8.06 -9.62 -18.75
CA PRO A 482 -6.79 -8.92 -18.52
C PRO A 482 -6.96 -7.55 -17.87
N TYR A 483 -6.05 -7.20 -16.96
CA TYR A 483 -6.01 -5.94 -16.22
C TYR A 483 -7.18 -5.74 -15.23
N GLU A 484 -7.74 -6.84 -14.74
CA GLU A 484 -8.74 -6.84 -13.67
C GLU A 484 -8.17 -7.38 -12.37
N TYR A 485 -8.43 -6.67 -11.26
CA TYR A 485 -8.05 -7.07 -9.91
C TYR A 485 -6.58 -7.51 -9.83
N GLN A 486 -6.28 -8.75 -9.42
CA GLN A 486 -4.92 -9.27 -9.33
C GLN A 486 -4.33 -9.69 -10.70
N ASN A 487 -5.17 -9.88 -11.72
CA ASN A 487 -4.74 -10.26 -13.07
C ASN A 487 -4.27 -9.05 -13.90
N GLY A 488 -3.17 -8.42 -13.47
CA GLY A 488 -2.55 -7.28 -14.14
C GLY A 488 -3.11 -5.91 -13.76
N GLY A 489 -4.07 -5.83 -12.83
CA GLY A 489 -4.45 -4.56 -12.20
C GLY A 489 -3.26 -3.93 -11.47
N GLN A 490 -3.36 -2.62 -11.20
CA GLN A 490 -2.30 -1.87 -10.55
C GLN A 490 -2.55 -1.82 -9.04
N TRP A 491 -1.58 -2.24 -8.23
CA TRP A 491 -1.69 -2.31 -6.77
C TRP A 491 -0.57 -1.50 -6.11
N ASP A 492 -0.89 -0.31 -5.61
CA ASP A 492 0.11 0.57 -4.97
C ASP A 492 0.68 0.02 -3.68
N TRP A 493 -0.02 -0.97 -3.11
CA TRP A 493 0.54 -1.87 -2.11
C TRP A 493 1.91 -2.44 -2.53
N PHE A 494 2.05 -2.92 -3.77
CA PHE A 494 3.34 -3.40 -4.29
C PHE A 494 4.15 -2.30 -4.98
N GLY A 495 3.49 -1.32 -5.60
CA GLY A 495 4.16 -0.12 -6.13
C GLY A 495 5.04 0.57 -5.08
N GLY A 496 4.49 0.79 -3.88
CA GLY A 496 5.24 1.37 -2.75
C GLY A 496 6.42 0.51 -2.30
N ARG A 497 6.24 -0.82 -2.24
CA ARG A 497 7.35 -1.75 -1.89
C ARG A 497 8.48 -1.72 -2.92
N LEU A 498 8.14 -1.68 -4.21
CA LEU A 498 9.16 -1.58 -5.25
C LEU A 498 9.87 -0.23 -5.22
N ILE A 499 9.15 0.87 -5.00
CA ILE A 499 9.78 2.19 -4.85
C ILE A 499 10.76 2.21 -3.68
N LEU A 500 10.41 1.60 -2.54
CA LEU A 500 11.35 1.42 -1.43
C LEU A 500 12.60 0.64 -1.89
N ALA A 501 12.40 -0.50 -2.55
CA ALA A 501 13.49 -1.31 -3.08
C ALA A 501 14.37 -0.52 -4.08
N MET A 502 13.78 0.35 -4.90
CA MET A 502 14.50 1.22 -5.82
C MET A 502 15.38 2.23 -5.06
N PHE A 503 14.86 2.89 -4.02
CA PHE A 503 15.65 3.79 -3.17
C PHE A 503 16.83 3.07 -2.49
N GLU A 504 16.64 1.83 -2.08
CA GLU A 504 17.67 1.03 -1.40
C GLU A 504 18.72 0.47 -2.36
N ASN A 505 18.40 0.30 -3.65
CA ASN A 505 19.29 -0.24 -4.67
C ASN A 505 19.90 0.82 -5.60
N GLY A 506 19.86 2.10 -5.19
CA GLY A 506 20.55 3.16 -5.90
C GLY A 506 19.83 3.65 -7.16
N PHE A 507 18.51 3.54 -7.20
CA PHE A 507 17.64 4.10 -8.25
C PHE A 507 16.91 5.35 -7.74
N SER A 508 17.53 6.15 -6.86
CA SER A 508 16.82 7.18 -6.10
C SER A 508 16.06 8.21 -6.95
N ARG A 509 16.62 8.60 -8.10
CA ARG A 509 15.93 9.49 -9.04
C ARG A 509 14.69 8.84 -9.64
N ASP A 510 14.83 7.64 -10.20
CA ASP A 510 13.73 6.90 -10.81
C ASP A 510 12.65 6.57 -9.75
N ALA A 511 13.07 6.23 -8.53
CA ALA A 511 12.18 5.94 -7.40
C ALA A 511 11.34 7.16 -7.01
N PHE A 512 11.97 8.33 -6.94
CA PHE A 512 11.25 9.58 -6.65
C PHE A 512 10.27 9.94 -7.77
N ASP A 513 10.68 9.83 -9.04
CA ASP A 513 9.79 10.10 -10.18
C ASP A 513 8.56 9.16 -10.15
N LYS A 514 8.76 7.88 -9.82
CA LYS A 514 7.68 6.88 -9.72
C LYS A 514 6.80 7.05 -8.48
N LEU A 515 7.35 7.50 -7.36
CA LEU A 515 6.56 7.90 -6.21
C LEU A 515 5.61 9.05 -6.55
N ILE A 516 6.10 10.09 -7.24
CA ILE A 516 5.27 11.22 -7.66
C ILE A 516 4.20 10.80 -8.68
N GLU A 517 4.52 9.85 -9.57
CA GLU A 517 3.57 9.29 -10.53
C GLU A 517 2.38 8.60 -9.82
N ILE A 518 2.65 7.76 -8.82
CA ILE A 518 1.60 7.12 -8.00
C ILE A 518 0.79 8.18 -7.25
N ILE A 519 1.45 9.13 -6.57
CA ILE A 519 0.74 10.17 -5.82
C ILE A 519 -0.21 10.96 -6.72
N LYS A 520 0.21 11.31 -7.94
CA LYS A 520 -0.65 12.04 -8.88
C LYS A 520 -1.86 11.22 -9.34
N LYS A 521 -1.69 9.91 -9.54
CA LYS A 521 -2.81 9.00 -9.80
C LYS A 521 -3.78 9.00 -8.63
N ASP A 522 -3.30 8.80 -7.41
CA ASP A 522 -4.14 8.72 -6.21
C ASP A 522 -4.91 10.01 -5.93
N LEU A 523 -4.27 11.16 -6.18
CA LEU A 523 -4.93 12.46 -6.09
C LEU A 523 -6.01 12.64 -7.16
N ALA A 524 -5.81 12.12 -8.37
CA ALA A 524 -6.84 12.12 -9.41
C ALA A 524 -8.02 11.20 -9.05
N ASN A 525 -7.76 10.10 -8.35
CA ASN A 525 -8.77 9.19 -7.81
C ASN A 525 -9.42 9.69 -6.52
N GLU A 526 -8.90 10.77 -5.92
CA GLU A 526 -9.29 11.30 -4.60
C GLU A 526 -9.22 10.26 -3.47
N GLY A 527 -8.28 9.31 -3.54
CA GLY A 527 -8.18 8.25 -2.54
C GLY A 527 -7.11 7.22 -2.86
N LEU A 528 -6.81 6.42 -1.84
CA LEU A 528 -6.00 5.20 -1.99
C LEU A 528 -6.97 4.04 -2.21
N TYR A 529 -6.94 3.46 -3.39
CA TYR A 529 -7.79 2.34 -3.75
C TYR A 529 -7.05 1.01 -3.59
N GLU A 530 -7.83 -0.06 -3.50
CA GLU A 530 -7.33 -1.43 -3.44
C GLU A 530 -6.51 -1.75 -4.70
N TRP A 531 -7.05 -1.41 -5.87
CA TRP A 531 -6.34 -1.52 -7.14
C TRP A 531 -6.83 -0.49 -8.16
N ASP A 532 -6.11 -0.34 -9.27
CA ASP A 532 -6.51 0.51 -10.39
C ASP A 532 -6.51 -0.24 -11.72
N THR A 533 -7.39 0.16 -12.64
CA THR A 533 -7.37 -0.31 -14.03
C THR A 533 -6.06 0.07 -14.71
N ARG A 534 -5.76 -0.49 -15.89
CA ARG A 534 -4.56 -0.16 -16.67
C ARG A 534 -4.32 1.35 -16.87
N GLU A 535 -5.38 2.13 -17.02
CA GLU A 535 -5.35 3.59 -17.23
C GLU A 535 -5.19 4.38 -15.92
N GLY A 536 -5.22 3.71 -14.77
CA GLY A 536 -5.05 4.31 -13.44
C GLY A 536 -6.33 4.74 -12.75
N SER A 537 -7.50 4.21 -13.16
CA SER A 537 -8.77 4.48 -12.48
C SER A 537 -8.94 3.56 -11.26
N GLY A 538 -9.19 4.14 -10.08
CA GLY A 538 -9.40 3.41 -8.84
C GLY A 538 -10.56 2.41 -8.88
N ARG A 539 -10.36 1.24 -8.27
CA ARG A 539 -11.27 0.10 -8.22
C ARG A 539 -11.13 -0.63 -6.87
N GLY A 540 -12.10 -1.49 -6.58
CA GLY A 540 -12.16 -2.20 -5.31
C GLY A 540 -12.48 -1.24 -4.15
N SER A 541 -12.00 -1.58 -2.97
CA SER A 541 -12.19 -0.74 -1.78
C SER A 541 -11.49 0.61 -1.91
N ASP A 542 -12.17 1.69 -1.53
CA ASP A 542 -11.52 2.96 -1.21
C ASP A 542 -10.91 2.89 0.20
N TYR A 543 -10.08 3.87 0.55
CA TYR A 543 -9.31 3.93 1.79
C TYR A 543 -8.53 2.62 2.01
N TYR A 544 -7.82 2.12 1.00
CA TYR A 544 -7.12 0.86 1.17
C TYR A 544 -5.86 1.04 2.04
N GLY A 545 -5.88 0.44 3.23
CA GLY A 545 -4.83 0.55 4.23
C GLY A 545 -3.49 -0.05 3.77
N GLY A 546 -3.52 -1.09 2.93
CA GLY A 546 -2.32 -1.70 2.39
C GLY A 546 -1.48 -0.73 1.53
N SER A 547 -2.15 0.07 0.70
CA SER A 547 -1.52 1.16 -0.07
C SER A 547 -0.97 2.24 0.85
N ALA A 548 -1.72 2.66 1.87
CA ALA A 548 -1.27 3.66 2.83
C ALA A 548 0.01 3.21 3.56
N GLY A 549 0.05 1.96 4.03
CA GLY A 549 1.21 1.35 4.67
C GLY A 549 2.46 1.35 3.80
N SER A 550 2.33 0.90 2.55
CA SER A 550 3.48 0.74 1.65
C SER A 550 4.00 2.06 1.10
N LEU A 551 3.10 3.01 0.78
CA LEU A 551 3.50 4.35 0.36
C LEU A 551 4.10 5.16 1.52
N ALA A 552 3.62 4.98 2.75
CA ALA A 552 4.27 5.56 3.93
C ALA A 552 5.69 5.04 4.08
N ARG A 553 5.92 3.74 3.87
CA ARG A 553 7.26 3.15 3.93
C ARG A 553 8.17 3.73 2.85
N ALA A 554 7.70 3.82 1.61
CA ALA A 554 8.44 4.46 0.51
C ALA A 554 8.79 5.93 0.81
N LEU A 555 7.85 6.69 1.39
CA LEU A 555 8.03 8.09 1.75
C LEU A 555 9.03 8.27 2.89
N TYR A 556 8.77 7.66 4.05
CA TYR A 556 9.54 7.91 5.26
C TYR A 556 10.86 7.12 5.31
N GLU A 557 10.86 5.84 4.96
CA GLU A 557 12.06 4.99 5.00
C GLU A 557 12.89 5.10 3.72
N GLY A 558 12.24 5.28 2.57
CA GLY A 558 12.89 5.40 1.26
C GLY A 558 13.38 6.82 0.98
N TYR A 559 12.45 7.75 0.72
CA TYR A 559 12.78 9.11 0.28
C TYR A 559 13.37 9.98 1.40
N PHE A 560 12.66 10.12 2.52
CA PHE A 560 13.18 10.84 3.69
C PHE A 560 14.28 10.06 4.42
N GLY A 561 14.37 8.75 4.19
CA GLY A 561 15.49 7.94 4.62
C GLY A 561 15.55 7.67 6.11
N ILE A 562 14.46 7.78 6.86
CA ILE A 562 14.45 7.59 8.32
C ILE A 562 14.02 6.16 8.64
N ARG A 563 14.92 5.39 9.25
CA ARG A 563 14.66 3.99 9.62
C ARG A 563 15.01 3.72 11.06
N LEU A 564 14.11 3.08 11.79
CA LEU A 564 14.44 2.49 13.09
C LEU A 564 15.03 1.10 12.85
N THR A 565 16.19 0.85 13.43
CA THR A 565 16.89 -0.44 13.40
C THR A 565 17.04 -0.98 14.82
N GLY A 566 17.49 -2.24 14.95
CA GLY A 566 17.88 -2.80 16.25
C GLY A 566 19.01 -2.02 16.95
N THR A 567 19.77 -1.20 16.22
CA THR A 567 20.85 -0.36 16.74
C THR A 567 20.49 1.12 16.89
N GLY A 568 19.21 1.50 16.77
CA GLY A 568 18.75 2.88 16.78
C GLY A 568 18.36 3.40 15.41
N PHE A 569 18.29 4.72 15.23
CA PHE A 569 17.92 5.32 13.94
C PHE A 569 19.06 5.30 12.92
N ASP A 570 18.73 5.03 11.67
CA ASP A 570 19.58 5.33 10.51
C ASP A 570 18.91 6.45 9.68
N LEU A 571 19.69 7.45 9.24
CA LEU A 571 19.25 8.52 8.34
C LEU A 571 19.96 8.39 7.00
N ALA A 572 19.21 8.15 5.94
CA ALA A 572 19.73 8.01 4.58
C ALA A 572 18.89 8.80 3.55
N PRO A 573 18.70 10.12 3.72
CA PRO A 573 17.81 10.92 2.88
C PRO A 573 18.22 10.89 1.40
N LYS A 574 17.22 10.81 0.51
CA LYS A 574 17.36 10.79 -0.96
C LYS A 574 16.89 12.09 -1.60
N LEU A 575 17.14 13.19 -0.90
CA LEU A 575 16.60 14.51 -1.22
C LEU A 575 17.28 15.20 -2.40
N GLY A 576 18.50 14.79 -2.77
CA GLY A 576 19.26 15.43 -3.85
C GLY A 576 19.44 16.91 -3.58
N GLU A 577 18.90 17.78 -4.43
CA GLU A 577 18.98 19.25 -4.26
C GLU A 577 17.74 19.85 -3.57
N GLN A 578 16.79 19.02 -3.12
CA GLN A 578 15.56 19.48 -2.50
C GLN A 578 15.76 19.72 -0.99
N PRO A 579 15.50 20.93 -0.46
CA PRO A 579 15.51 21.15 0.98
C PRO A 579 14.35 20.42 1.65
N ALA A 580 14.59 19.89 2.85
CA ALA A 580 13.53 19.31 3.67
C ALA A 580 13.82 19.43 5.16
N LEU A 581 12.79 19.70 5.95
CA LEU A 581 12.81 19.61 7.41
C LEU A 581 11.83 18.53 7.83
N VAL A 582 12.32 17.45 8.42
CA VAL A 582 11.54 16.25 8.72
C VAL A 582 11.59 15.99 10.21
N HIS A 583 10.44 15.68 10.82
CA HIS A 583 10.30 15.22 12.19
C HIS A 583 9.38 14.01 12.20
N VAL A 584 9.87 12.85 12.63
CA VAL A 584 9.04 11.67 12.86
C VAL A 584 9.03 11.32 14.33
N TYR A 585 7.86 10.93 14.82
CA TYR A 585 7.64 10.47 16.19
C TYR A 585 7.00 9.07 16.15
N LEU A 586 7.46 8.19 17.05
CA LEU A 586 6.99 6.82 17.21
C LEU A 586 6.31 6.71 18.58
N PRO A 587 4.97 6.81 18.67
CA PRO A 587 4.26 6.84 19.94
C PRO A 587 4.51 5.61 20.81
N ALA A 588 4.60 4.43 20.20
CA ALA A 588 4.85 3.18 20.92
C ALA A 588 6.23 3.13 21.57
N ALA A 589 7.22 3.88 21.08
CA ALA A 589 8.58 3.88 21.62
C ALA A 589 8.90 5.13 22.44
N ASP A 590 8.04 6.16 22.37
CA ASP A 590 8.37 7.54 22.75
C ASP A 590 9.72 7.99 22.15
N LEU A 591 9.95 7.65 20.87
CA LEU A 591 11.16 8.00 20.14
C LEU A 591 10.83 9.00 19.03
N PHE A 592 11.73 9.97 18.81
CA PHE A 592 11.66 10.84 17.65
C PHE A 592 12.99 10.88 16.91
N ALA A 593 12.94 11.14 15.61
CA ALA A 593 14.11 11.52 14.83
C ALA A 593 13.75 12.71 13.96
N ALA A 594 14.61 13.71 13.94
CA ALA A 594 14.41 14.90 13.13
C ALA A 594 15.69 15.31 12.42
N TYR A 595 15.55 15.88 11.22
CA TYR A 595 16.65 16.52 10.52
C TYR A 595 16.20 17.73 9.70
N ASP A 596 17.13 18.64 9.47
CA ASP A 596 17.02 19.79 8.58
C ASP A 596 18.10 19.68 7.50
N TYR A 597 17.70 19.35 6.27
CA TYR A 597 18.54 19.20 5.09
C TYR A 597 18.48 20.48 4.25
N GLN A 598 19.59 21.19 4.16
CA GLN A 598 19.71 22.50 3.52
C GLN A 598 20.84 22.50 2.48
N PRO A 599 20.54 22.18 1.22
CA PRO A 599 21.47 22.35 0.12
C PRO A 599 21.66 23.84 -0.20
N ASP A 600 22.89 24.26 -0.46
CA ASP A 600 23.26 25.62 -0.88
C ASP A 600 24.19 25.53 -2.11
N PRO A 601 23.63 25.60 -3.33
CA PRO A 601 24.39 25.51 -4.57
C PRO A 601 25.36 26.69 -4.78
N GLU A 602 25.05 27.87 -4.25
CA GLU A 602 25.92 29.05 -4.41
C GLU A 602 27.21 28.89 -3.60
N ALA A 603 27.09 28.44 -2.35
CA ALA A 603 28.23 28.13 -1.50
C ALA A 603 28.80 26.73 -1.74
N LYS A 604 28.21 25.93 -2.65
CA LYS A 604 28.60 24.54 -2.95
C LYS A 604 28.71 23.69 -1.69
N LYS A 605 27.67 23.74 -0.86
CA LYS A 605 27.63 23.05 0.43
C LYS A 605 26.26 22.43 0.71
N ILE A 606 26.25 21.44 1.59
CA ILE A 606 25.05 20.91 2.22
C ILE A 606 25.20 21.07 3.73
N MET A 607 24.22 21.68 4.38
CA MET A 607 24.07 21.66 5.83
C MET A 607 23.04 20.60 6.21
N PHE A 608 23.37 19.75 7.16
CA PHE A 608 22.49 18.70 7.65
C PHE A 608 22.49 18.68 9.18
N LYS A 609 21.45 19.25 9.78
CA LYS A 609 21.26 19.21 11.23
C LYS A 609 20.36 18.04 11.58
N PHE A 610 20.63 17.36 12.68
CA PHE A 610 19.81 16.23 13.10
C PHE A 610 19.79 16.11 14.62
N ASN A 611 18.74 15.47 15.12
CA ASN A 611 18.55 15.23 16.55
C ASN A 611 17.58 14.06 16.77
N SER A 612 17.74 13.37 17.90
CA SER A 612 16.85 12.33 18.40
C SER A 612 16.97 12.26 19.92
N ASN A 613 15.96 11.69 20.57
CA ASN A 613 16.07 11.23 21.95
C ASN A 613 16.59 9.79 22.07
N ASP A 614 16.84 9.10 20.95
CA ASP A 614 17.51 7.80 20.97
C ASP A 614 19.01 7.98 21.19
N ALA A 615 19.50 7.46 22.32
CA ALA A 615 20.92 7.56 22.69
C ALA A 615 21.81 6.56 21.92
N ARG A 616 21.23 5.61 21.18
CA ARG A 616 22.00 4.59 20.46
C ARG A 616 22.66 5.18 19.20
N PRO A 617 23.90 4.79 18.88
CA PRO A 617 24.58 5.32 17.70
C PRO A 617 24.09 4.64 16.43
N GLY A 618 23.77 5.44 15.41
CA GLY A 618 23.28 4.96 14.12
C GLY A 618 24.12 5.44 12.94
N ALA A 619 23.66 5.11 11.74
CA ALA A 619 24.32 5.49 10.49
C ALA A 619 23.65 6.73 9.85
N ILE A 620 24.48 7.64 9.35
CA ILE A 620 24.04 8.71 8.45
C ILE A 620 24.66 8.45 7.07
N LYS A 621 23.82 8.47 6.02
CA LYS A 621 24.22 8.35 4.60
C LYS A 621 23.61 9.50 3.79
N ILE A 622 24.40 10.51 3.49
CA ILE A 622 23.94 11.65 2.69
C ILE A 622 24.23 11.40 1.21
N LEU A 623 23.19 11.38 0.38
CA LEU A 623 23.30 11.32 -1.08
C LEU A 623 24.02 12.58 -1.58
N ILE A 624 25.00 12.42 -2.46
CA ILE A 624 25.80 13.52 -3.01
C ILE A 624 25.26 13.95 -4.39
N PRO A 625 24.54 15.08 -4.47
CA PRO A 625 24.20 15.71 -5.75
C PRO A 625 25.45 16.38 -6.33
N TRP A 626 26.22 15.66 -7.14
CA TRP A 626 27.50 16.16 -7.69
C TRP A 626 27.39 17.54 -8.37
N GLY A 627 26.28 17.80 -9.06
CA GLY A 627 25.98 19.09 -9.71
C GLY A 627 25.96 20.27 -8.74
N LEU A 628 25.39 20.11 -7.54
CA LEU A 628 25.38 21.12 -6.46
C LEU A 628 26.78 21.60 -6.10
N PHE A 629 27.77 20.70 -6.14
CA PHE A 629 29.16 21.00 -5.83
C PHE A 629 29.97 21.51 -7.04
N GLY A 630 29.36 21.59 -8.22
CA GLY A 630 30.03 21.88 -9.49
C GLY A 630 31.04 20.79 -9.87
N LEU A 631 30.72 19.53 -9.57
CA LEU A 631 31.55 18.35 -9.79
C LEU A 631 30.81 17.33 -10.67
N THR A 632 31.51 16.36 -11.24
CA THR A 632 30.90 15.32 -12.10
C THR A 632 30.83 13.95 -11.42
N GLY A 633 31.51 13.80 -10.28
CA GLY A 633 31.53 12.56 -9.49
C GLY A 633 32.65 11.59 -9.88
N GLY A 634 33.66 12.09 -10.58
CA GLY A 634 34.90 11.34 -10.84
C GLY A 634 35.65 11.00 -9.54
N ILE A 635 36.58 10.05 -9.61
CA ILE A 635 37.38 9.62 -8.44
C ILE A 635 38.15 10.81 -7.83
N GLU A 636 38.67 11.71 -8.65
CA GLU A 636 39.40 12.90 -8.21
C GLU A 636 38.48 13.94 -7.51
N ASP A 637 37.19 13.97 -7.86
CA ASP A 637 36.22 14.89 -7.27
C ASP A 637 35.92 14.52 -5.81
N ARG A 638 35.97 13.23 -5.47
CA ARG A 638 35.76 12.75 -4.09
C ARG A 638 36.74 13.35 -3.09
N ALA A 639 37.96 13.65 -3.52
CA ALA A 639 38.99 14.26 -2.67
C ALA A 639 38.73 15.75 -2.38
N LYS A 640 37.85 16.40 -3.16
CA LYS A 640 37.52 17.82 -3.03
C LYS A 640 36.46 18.07 -1.95
N LEU A 641 35.71 17.06 -1.53
CA LEU A 641 34.70 17.19 -0.49
C LEU A 641 35.29 17.00 0.91
N GLU A 642 34.82 17.81 1.86
CA GLU A 642 35.05 17.64 3.29
C GLU A 642 33.75 17.52 4.05
N VAL A 643 33.81 16.85 5.19
CA VAL A 643 32.73 16.79 6.16
C VAL A 643 33.20 17.42 7.46
N LEU A 644 32.44 18.39 7.95
CA LEU A 644 32.63 19.01 9.25
C LEU A 644 31.45 18.59 10.13
N ARG A 645 31.72 18.27 11.39
CA ARG A 645 30.72 18.14 12.45
C ARG A 645 30.95 19.25 13.45
N ASP A 646 29.93 20.09 13.65
CA ASP A 646 29.97 21.24 14.56
C ASP A 646 31.22 22.12 14.31
N GLY A 647 31.51 22.38 13.03
CA GLY A 647 32.66 23.18 12.59
C GLY A 647 34.03 22.46 12.63
N SER A 648 34.10 21.21 13.12
CA SER A 648 35.34 20.43 13.16
C SER A 648 35.35 19.37 12.08
N LYS A 649 36.45 19.27 11.32
CA LYS A 649 36.61 18.25 10.29
C LYS A 649 36.59 16.84 10.90
N ILE A 650 35.82 15.94 10.28
CA ILE A 650 35.71 14.54 10.71
C ILE A 650 36.04 13.56 9.55
N PRO A 651 36.48 12.33 9.86
CA PRO A 651 36.58 11.28 8.85
C PRO A 651 35.18 10.79 8.43
N PHE A 652 35.09 10.30 7.20
CA PHE A 652 33.88 9.69 6.64
C PHE A 652 34.25 8.57 5.65
N GLN A 653 33.26 7.80 5.23
CA GLN A 653 33.42 6.74 4.23
C GLN A 653 32.59 7.04 2.99
N TRP A 654 33.12 6.67 1.83
CA TRP A 654 32.33 6.65 0.60
C TRP A 654 31.57 5.34 0.50
N SER A 655 30.29 5.42 0.15
CA SER A 655 29.48 4.26 -0.20
C SER A 655 28.82 4.52 -1.55
N ARG A 656 28.95 3.58 -2.50
CA ARG A 656 28.33 3.67 -3.81
C ARG A 656 27.35 2.52 -4.01
N ILE A 657 26.11 2.88 -4.36
CA ILE A 657 25.07 1.93 -4.74
C ILE A 657 24.60 2.33 -6.14
N ARG A 658 24.95 1.52 -7.13
CA ARG A 658 24.71 1.78 -8.55
C ARG A 658 25.18 3.18 -8.99
N GLN A 659 24.25 4.10 -9.20
CA GLN A 659 24.51 5.49 -9.61
C GLN A 659 24.56 6.47 -8.43
N ASP A 660 24.12 6.04 -7.25
CA ASP A 660 24.07 6.88 -6.07
C ASP A 660 25.39 6.81 -5.30
N ASP A 661 26.00 7.97 -5.07
CA ASP A 661 27.16 8.14 -4.23
C ASP A 661 26.77 8.78 -2.89
N PHE A 662 27.20 8.16 -1.80
CA PHE A 662 26.92 8.61 -0.44
C PHE A 662 28.21 8.91 0.31
N ILE A 663 28.14 9.96 1.12
CA ILE A 663 29.00 10.11 2.29
C ILE A 663 28.32 9.38 3.45
N ALA A 664 29.04 8.47 4.08
CA ALA A 664 28.56 7.63 5.18
C ALA A 664 29.41 7.82 6.44
N LEU A 665 28.75 7.92 7.59
CA LEU A 665 29.38 7.96 8.91
C LEU A 665 28.48 7.32 9.97
N ARG A 666 29.08 6.98 11.11
CA ARG A 666 28.34 6.63 12.33
C ARG A 666 28.45 7.76 13.33
N THR A 667 27.35 8.04 14.03
CA THR A 667 27.29 9.11 15.02
C THR A 667 26.34 8.74 16.14
N ASP A 668 26.51 9.36 17.30
CA ASP A 668 25.39 9.51 18.22
C ASP A 668 24.35 10.44 17.56
N PHE A 669 23.10 10.32 17.99
CA PHE A 669 21.97 11.07 17.43
C PHE A 669 21.61 12.30 18.28
N GLN A 670 22.58 12.82 19.04
CA GLN A 670 22.39 14.10 19.71
C GLN A 670 22.32 15.25 18.70
N ASN A 671 21.97 16.43 19.19
CA ASN A 671 21.83 17.61 18.36
C ASN A 671 23.18 18.03 17.75
N HIS A 672 23.38 17.69 16.48
CA HIS A 672 24.60 17.92 15.73
C HIS A 672 24.32 18.57 14.37
N GLN A 673 25.32 19.28 13.86
CA GLN A 673 25.34 19.81 12.50
C GLN A 673 26.46 19.18 11.69
N LEU A 674 26.13 18.59 10.55
CA LEU A 674 27.08 18.25 9.50
C LEU A 674 27.11 19.33 8.42
N GLU A 675 28.30 19.60 7.91
CA GLU A 675 28.50 20.40 6.71
C GLU A 675 29.35 19.61 5.72
N ILE A 676 28.81 19.42 4.51
CA ILE A 676 29.53 18.84 3.39
C ILE A 676 29.90 19.99 2.46
N ILE A 677 31.19 20.24 2.24
CA ILE A 677 31.68 21.41 1.47
C ILE A 677 32.65 20.99 0.37
N ASN A 678 32.66 21.72 -0.75
CA ASN A 678 33.74 21.63 -1.74
C ASN A 678 34.86 22.64 -1.39
N ARG A 679 36.09 22.15 -1.17
CA ARG A 679 37.23 22.99 -0.73
C ARG A 679 37.68 24.07 -1.71
N ASN A 680 37.39 23.92 -3.01
CA ASN A 680 37.88 24.81 -4.08
C ASN A 680 36.73 25.24 -5.00
N PRO A 681 35.81 26.13 -4.56
CA PRO A 681 35.05 26.90 -5.52
C PRO A 681 36.05 27.79 -6.26
N GLU A 682 36.28 27.59 -7.56
CA GLU A 682 37.04 28.57 -8.35
C GLU A 682 36.53 29.98 -8.01
N LYS A 683 37.42 30.86 -7.52
CA LYS A 683 37.10 32.26 -7.27
C LYS A 683 36.63 32.84 -8.61
N LYS A 684 35.37 33.30 -8.69
CA LYS A 684 34.95 34.16 -9.81
C LYS A 684 35.97 35.31 -9.91
N PRO A 685 36.55 35.61 -11.09
CA PRO A 685 37.26 36.85 -11.27
C PRO A 685 36.25 38.00 -11.07
N LEU A 686 36.67 38.98 -10.27
CA LEU A 686 35.92 40.20 -9.93
C LEU A 686 35.43 40.97 -11.15
#